data_AF-A0A1K1NBS7-F1
#
_entry.id   AF-A0A1K1NBS7-F1
#
_cell.length_a   1.000
_cell.length_b   1.000
_cell.length_c   1.000
_cell.angle_alpha   90.00
_cell.angle_beta   90.00
_cell.angle_gamma   90.00
#
_symmetry.space_group_name_H-M   'P 1'
#
loop_
_entity.id
_entity.type
_entity.pdbx_description
1 polymer ?
#
loop_
_entity_poly.entity_id
_entity_poly.type
_entity_poly.pdbx_seq_one_letter_code
_entity_poly.pdbx_strand_id
1 'polypeptide(L)'
;MNRQFKRAAALAVSILTVFSGASGIAPIGSPAVTATAAGSILAFPGAVGGGKYATGGRGGEVYHVTNLNDSGEGSFRDAVSKSGRIVVFDVSGTIELKGNILCSGNVTVAGQTAPGGSGITLKNYKMGMSGDNIICRYISSRPGPYASTNSGNDAWGGAKGSNSIIDHCSMGWTTDEQWGLYSNNTNYTVQYSVIGPADSWGGHKKGLHGFGIMMGKGDLTFDHNLIIHNVSRNFRGKVPDQYTADFTNNIIYDWGYQTAYGTIGHLNYVNNTLKAGNSTTGGYHYMYVDSTTKPENFKVYCAGNRLINKDGSFHSVTGDNWSGVTVKDGIGISKNNLYSGTSFPININGENVSTANTAESAAAAYDHVISFAGNGISPDKRTAIDKQCASDTKNGTGQCSGTAAFDGSEANLSKYNIKCGVTYSYPSPVTKKEITDADNDGMDDSWELARGLDPNDPDDYAGDYCGQGYMNIEYYINDLTVDSFPQGVVKLSPTGGNFTPVTTVSAFETIEAEHFSDQNGIETTEGTGFGVIDHIQNGSWVKYEKINFGSGAQSFKAKIAGNPTVMELYLDSMSGSPAVKINYAGNGSLDTFEEIEAGISKLTGTHDLYIKFTGGDGYLVNLDSFVFGRDAVPLSGKLFKNVQVTSQANPDFWQISTAAVGSPVFGDRTFKFSELQLKGAEQLLTSCDAKGTTGEAATFEAGSDMSLYVGLDSRVENVPDWLSDYTLMRTLCTSDNDVSFMMYKKDVKAGDKISLGSNGQTYKCVNYIVMAVGKSTIEPPVSYSLGDINKDGSINIADLVILQKHILGKEIMSQEQAVQADLNMDGTADIFDMVELRKAVIQG
;
A
#
# COMPACT_ATOMS: atom_id res chain seq x y z
N MET A 1 -4.87 -21.63 40.30
CA MET A 1 -5.64 -20.46 40.79
C MET A 1 -4.66 -19.34 41.08
N ASN A 2 -4.48 -18.43 40.12
CA ASN A 2 -5.12 -17.10 39.96
C ASN A 2 -4.31 -16.02 40.73
N ARG A 3 -3.51 -15.16 40.06
CA ARG A 3 -3.92 -13.99 39.23
C ARG A 3 -4.94 -13.11 39.96
N GLN A 4 -4.45 -12.23 40.84
CA GLN A 4 -4.96 -10.89 41.13
C GLN A 4 -4.04 -10.24 42.18
N PHE A 5 -3.92 -8.91 42.15
CA PHE A 5 -3.10 -8.04 43.01
C PHE A 5 -1.64 -7.80 42.64
N LYS A 6 -1.38 -7.08 41.53
CA LYS A 6 -0.34 -6.03 41.47
C LYS A 6 -0.65 -5.02 40.37
N ARG A 7 -1.48 -4.01 40.65
CA ARG A 7 -1.44 -2.66 40.04
C ARG A 7 -2.22 -1.68 40.94
N ALA A 8 -1.51 -0.70 41.51
CA ALA A 8 -1.93 0.68 41.81
C ALA A 8 -1.26 1.21 43.10
N ALA A 9 -0.35 2.18 42.95
CA ALA A 9 -0.35 3.44 43.68
C ALA A 9 0.96 4.20 43.40
N ALA A 10 0.81 5.47 43.06
CA ALA A 10 1.83 6.39 42.57
C ALA A 10 2.29 7.39 43.65
N LEU A 11 3.41 8.04 43.33
CA LEU A 11 3.78 9.43 43.59
C LEU A 11 4.53 9.88 44.88
N ALA A 12 5.66 10.55 44.56
CA ALA A 12 6.28 11.73 45.17
C ALA A 12 6.97 11.63 46.54
N VAL A 13 8.28 11.99 46.60
CA VAL A 13 8.78 13.25 47.20
C VAL A 13 10.20 13.54 46.66
N SER A 14 10.38 14.80 46.31
CA SER A 14 11.53 15.54 45.78
C SER A 14 12.59 15.89 46.84
N ILE A 15 13.87 15.93 46.47
CA ILE A 15 14.89 16.75 47.14
C ILE A 15 15.70 17.53 46.09
N LEU A 16 15.72 18.83 46.33
CA LEU A 16 16.38 19.93 45.64
C LEU A 16 17.82 20.05 46.13
N THR A 17 18.80 20.24 45.25
CA THR A 17 20.06 20.93 45.62
C THR A 17 20.56 21.78 44.44
N VAL A 18 21.00 22.98 44.79
CA VAL A 18 21.15 24.17 43.94
C VAL A 18 22.55 24.28 43.33
N PHE A 19 22.58 24.91 42.15
CA PHE A 19 23.69 25.38 41.32
C PHE A 19 24.91 25.97 42.05
N SER A 20 26.09 25.72 41.47
CA SER A 20 27.19 26.68 41.35
C SER A 20 27.74 26.63 39.93
N GLY A 21 27.56 27.71 39.17
CA GLY A 21 28.02 27.84 37.80
C GLY A 21 29.51 28.21 37.69
N ALA A 22 30.13 27.74 36.62
CA ALA A 22 31.30 28.35 36.01
C ALA A 22 31.16 28.21 34.49
N SER A 23 31.17 29.34 33.81
CA SER A 23 30.94 29.51 32.39
C SER A 23 32.04 28.85 31.56
N GLY A 24 31.70 27.81 30.81
CA GLY A 24 32.49 27.28 29.70
C GLY A 24 31.65 27.38 28.43
N ILE A 25 32.12 28.17 27.47
CA ILE A 25 31.52 28.34 26.16
C ILE A 25 31.61 26.98 25.45
N ALA A 26 30.49 26.28 25.31
CA ALA A 26 30.40 25.12 24.45
C ALA A 26 30.33 25.60 22.99
N PRO A 27 31.00 24.94 22.03
CA PRO A 27 30.83 25.24 20.62
C PRO A 27 29.36 25.01 20.27
N ILE A 28 28.80 25.94 19.50
CA ILE A 28 27.48 25.83 18.91
C ILE A 28 27.55 24.62 17.97
N GLY A 29 27.14 23.45 18.47
CA GLY A 29 26.94 22.27 17.63
C GLY A 29 25.86 22.61 16.62
N SER A 30 26.14 22.32 15.35
CA SER A 30 25.14 22.31 14.28
C SER A 30 23.89 21.58 14.77
N PRO A 31 22.68 22.10 14.50
CA PRO A 31 21.47 21.42 14.92
C PRO A 31 21.47 20.03 14.31
N ALA A 32 21.50 19.00 15.17
CA ALA A 32 21.21 17.64 14.78
C ALA A 32 19.89 17.66 14.01
N VAL A 33 19.94 17.30 12.73
CA VAL A 33 18.74 17.11 11.91
C VAL A 33 18.00 15.94 12.52
N THR A 34 17.07 16.24 13.43
CA THR A 34 16.11 15.26 13.92
C THR A 34 15.26 14.86 12.74
N ALA A 35 15.40 13.61 12.30
CA ALA A 35 14.60 12.98 11.25
C ALA A 35 13.10 13.27 11.47
N THR A 36 12.58 14.20 10.69
CA THR A 36 11.15 14.53 10.62
C THR A 36 10.43 13.47 9.80
N ALA A 37 9.36 12.92 10.38
CA ALA A 37 8.27 12.12 9.80
C ALA A 37 8.50 11.52 8.38
N ALA A 38 8.62 10.19 8.35
CA ALA A 38 8.78 9.29 7.20
C ALA A 38 8.10 9.74 5.88
N GLY A 39 8.90 10.14 4.90
CA GLY A 39 8.56 10.05 3.48
C GLY A 39 8.70 8.60 2.98
N SER A 40 7.94 8.24 1.96
CA SER A 40 7.88 6.90 1.35
C SER A 40 9.11 6.58 0.47
N ILE A 41 10.31 6.86 0.96
CA ILE A 41 11.55 6.51 0.25
C ILE A 41 11.78 5.01 0.39
N LEU A 42 12.03 4.33 -0.73
CA LEU A 42 12.35 2.90 -0.71
C LEU A 42 13.59 2.63 0.17
N ALA A 43 13.69 1.40 0.68
CA ALA A 43 14.88 0.93 1.37
C ALA A 43 16.11 1.04 0.46
N PHE A 44 15.91 0.71 -0.82
CA PHE A 44 16.83 0.86 -1.94
C PHE A 44 16.04 0.68 -3.25
N PRO A 45 16.57 1.12 -4.41
CA PRO A 45 15.96 0.83 -5.71
C PRO A 45 15.78 -0.68 -5.92
N GLY A 46 14.56 -1.13 -6.22
CA GLY A 46 14.22 -2.55 -6.35
C GLY A 46 13.68 -3.23 -5.08
N ALA A 47 13.53 -2.50 -3.96
CA ALA A 47 12.86 -3.01 -2.77
C ALA A 47 11.34 -3.13 -2.99
N VAL A 48 10.75 -4.29 -2.66
CA VAL A 48 9.31 -4.56 -2.82
C VAL A 48 8.63 -5.06 -1.54
N GLY A 49 7.30 -5.10 -1.54
CA GLY A 49 6.51 -5.76 -0.50
C GLY A 49 6.51 -5.05 0.86
N GLY A 50 6.20 -5.83 1.91
CA GLY A 50 6.00 -5.30 3.27
C GLY A 50 7.23 -4.63 3.90
N GLY A 51 8.44 -4.94 3.44
CA GLY A 51 9.70 -4.35 3.88
C GLY A 51 10.19 -3.18 3.03
N LYS A 52 9.49 -2.78 1.95
CA LYS A 52 10.02 -1.83 0.95
C LYS A 52 10.38 -0.45 1.50
N TYR A 53 9.81 -0.05 2.63
CA TYR A 53 10.03 1.24 3.30
C TYR A 53 10.90 1.14 4.56
N ALA A 54 11.62 0.04 4.75
CA ALA A 54 12.66 -0.04 5.79
C ALA A 54 13.68 1.08 5.55
N THR A 55 14.08 1.79 6.61
CA THR A 55 15.11 2.83 6.54
C THR A 55 16.48 2.32 6.99
N GLY A 56 16.50 1.19 7.72
CA GLY A 56 17.75 0.61 8.21
C GLY A 56 18.55 1.62 9.05
N GLY A 57 19.83 1.76 8.72
CA GLY A 57 20.75 2.70 9.37
C GLY A 57 20.77 4.11 8.79
N ARG A 58 19.84 4.48 7.89
CA ARG A 58 19.77 5.84 7.29
C ARG A 58 19.72 6.92 8.38
N GLY A 59 20.54 7.95 8.22
CA GLY A 59 20.80 9.00 9.21
C GLY A 59 21.78 8.60 10.32
N GLY A 60 22.38 7.41 10.24
CA GLY A 60 23.33 6.86 11.22
C GLY A 60 24.80 7.06 10.85
N GLU A 61 25.68 6.35 11.57
CA GLU A 61 27.13 6.34 11.34
C GLU A 61 27.54 5.20 10.39
N VAL A 62 28.55 5.44 9.54
CA VAL A 62 29.22 4.36 8.81
C VAL A 62 30.12 3.60 9.77
N TYR A 63 30.08 2.26 9.70
CA TYR A 63 30.90 1.39 10.53
C TYR A 63 31.58 0.32 9.68
N HIS A 64 32.91 0.27 9.74
CA HIS A 64 33.71 -0.69 8.98
C HIS A 64 33.90 -2.01 9.72
N VAL A 65 33.57 -3.11 9.05
CA VAL A 65 34.05 -4.45 9.42
C VAL A 65 35.43 -4.65 8.81
N THR A 66 36.45 -4.64 9.67
CA THR A 66 37.87 -4.67 9.29
C THR A 66 38.52 -6.02 9.56
N ASN A 67 37.83 -6.95 10.22
CA ASN A 67 38.36 -8.28 10.52
C ASN A 67 37.27 -9.36 10.57
N LEU A 68 37.70 -10.61 10.39
CA LEU A 68 36.84 -11.80 10.40
C LEU A 68 36.78 -12.48 11.78
N ASN A 69 37.18 -11.78 12.84
CA ASN A 69 37.06 -12.33 14.19
C ASN A 69 35.58 -12.41 14.60
N ASP A 70 35.26 -13.34 15.49
CA ASP A 70 33.90 -13.47 16.02
C ASP A 70 33.43 -12.25 16.83
N SER A 71 34.33 -11.53 17.48
CA SER A 71 34.04 -10.40 18.36
C SER A 71 35.22 -9.45 18.49
N GLY A 72 34.98 -8.28 19.08
CA GLY A 72 35.94 -7.18 19.21
C GLY A 72 35.68 -6.06 18.22
N GLU A 73 36.36 -4.94 18.39
CA GLU A 73 36.31 -3.79 17.48
C GLU A 73 36.62 -4.23 16.03
N GLY A 74 35.87 -3.67 15.07
CA GLY A 74 35.98 -4.00 13.66
C GLY A 74 35.43 -5.39 13.26
N SER A 75 34.88 -6.16 14.20
CA SER A 75 34.18 -7.42 13.87
C SER A 75 32.74 -7.17 13.43
N PHE A 76 32.19 -8.07 12.61
CA PHE A 76 30.77 -8.01 12.22
C PHE A 76 29.83 -8.04 13.43
N ARG A 77 30.19 -8.78 14.49
CA ARG A 77 29.40 -8.83 15.73
C ARG A 77 29.34 -7.47 16.42
N ASP A 78 30.46 -6.75 16.51
CA ASP A 78 30.46 -5.41 17.10
C ASP A 78 29.66 -4.44 16.23
N ALA A 79 29.85 -4.51 14.91
CA ALA A 79 29.17 -3.66 13.94
C ALA A 79 27.65 -3.67 14.12
N VAL A 80 27.03 -4.85 14.15
CA VAL A 80 25.56 -4.99 14.25
C VAL A 80 25.00 -4.94 15.68
N SER A 81 25.86 -4.82 16.69
CA SER A 81 25.43 -4.81 18.09
C SER A 81 24.74 -3.51 18.52
N LYS A 82 24.92 -2.41 17.77
CA LYS A 82 24.35 -1.09 18.07
C LYS A 82 23.42 -0.64 16.95
N SER A 83 22.46 0.20 17.32
CA SER A 83 21.51 0.85 16.41
C SER A 83 22.13 2.06 15.71
N GLY A 84 21.55 2.50 14.59
CA GLY A 84 21.95 3.70 13.86
C GLY A 84 23.25 3.52 13.07
N ARG A 85 23.43 2.35 12.45
CA ARG A 85 24.68 2.00 11.75
C ARG A 85 24.45 1.56 10.32
N ILE A 86 25.30 2.05 9.44
CA ILE A 86 25.48 1.57 8.06
C ILE A 86 26.78 0.77 8.04
N VAL A 87 26.66 -0.54 8.03
CA VAL A 87 27.78 -1.47 8.15
C VAL A 87 28.34 -1.78 6.76
N VAL A 88 29.59 -1.37 6.55
CA VAL A 88 30.40 -1.63 5.35
C VAL A 88 31.56 -2.59 5.70
N PHE A 89 32.23 -3.12 4.69
CA PHE A 89 33.18 -4.22 4.83
C PHE A 89 34.49 -3.96 4.09
N ASP A 90 35.61 -3.98 4.83
CA ASP A 90 36.97 -3.92 4.27
C ASP A 90 37.56 -5.33 4.04
N VAL A 91 36.88 -6.35 4.59
CA VAL A 91 37.26 -7.76 4.50
C VAL A 91 36.08 -8.62 4.08
N SER A 92 36.36 -9.75 3.43
CA SER A 92 35.36 -10.73 3.05
C SER A 92 35.84 -12.15 3.35
N GLY A 93 34.94 -13.12 3.23
CA GLY A 93 35.21 -14.52 3.56
C GLY A 93 34.41 -15.01 4.76
N THR A 94 34.95 -16.01 5.47
CA THR A 94 34.19 -16.74 6.49
C THR A 94 34.48 -16.26 7.90
N ILE A 95 33.42 -15.98 8.67
CA ILE A 95 33.49 -15.68 10.11
C ILE A 95 33.01 -16.91 10.88
N GLU A 96 33.91 -17.51 11.66
CA GLU A 96 33.58 -18.63 12.54
C GLU A 96 32.99 -18.13 13.87
N LEU A 97 31.67 -18.22 14.00
CA LEU A 97 30.99 -17.68 15.17
C LEU A 97 31.19 -18.56 16.41
N LYS A 98 31.20 -17.93 17.58
CA LYS A 98 31.19 -18.58 18.90
C LYS A 98 29.81 -18.53 19.58
N GLY A 99 28.86 -17.84 18.97
CA GLY A 99 27.47 -17.75 19.38
C GLY A 99 26.63 -17.02 18.33
N ASN A 100 25.30 -16.99 18.50
CA ASN A 100 24.40 -16.30 17.57
C ASN A 100 24.78 -14.82 17.42
N ILE A 101 24.72 -14.29 16.21
CA ILE A 101 24.72 -12.84 15.98
C ILE A 101 23.33 -12.31 16.37
N LEU A 102 23.27 -11.16 17.04
CA LEU A 102 22.03 -10.47 17.39
C LEU A 102 22.12 -9.05 16.82
N CYS A 103 21.49 -8.84 15.67
CA CYS A 103 21.44 -7.55 15.00
C CYS A 103 20.46 -6.63 15.74
N SER A 104 20.94 -5.46 16.16
CA SER A 104 20.14 -4.37 16.71
C SER A 104 19.24 -3.75 15.64
N GLY A 105 18.26 -2.93 16.05
CA GLY A 105 17.36 -2.25 15.12
C GLY A 105 17.99 -1.02 14.48
N ASN A 106 17.39 -0.50 13.41
CA ASN A 106 17.91 0.64 12.62
C ASN A 106 19.35 0.39 12.13
N VAL A 107 19.57 -0.74 11.45
CA VAL A 107 20.88 -1.13 10.92
C VAL A 107 20.75 -1.43 9.44
N THR A 108 21.67 -0.92 8.64
CA THR A 108 21.90 -1.35 7.25
C THR A 108 23.16 -2.20 7.23
N VAL A 109 23.07 -3.44 6.74
CA VAL A 109 24.23 -4.30 6.46
C VAL A 109 24.43 -4.33 4.95
N ALA A 110 25.47 -3.66 4.47
CA ALA A 110 25.79 -3.50 3.05
C ALA A 110 26.85 -4.53 2.61
N GLY A 111 26.49 -5.82 2.56
CA GLY A 111 27.43 -6.88 2.19
C GLY A 111 28.04 -6.72 0.79
N GLN A 112 27.42 -5.94 -0.09
CA GLN A 112 27.92 -5.63 -1.42
C GLN A 112 29.25 -4.87 -1.43
N THR A 113 29.60 -4.18 -0.34
CA THR A 113 30.88 -3.45 -0.25
C THR A 113 32.07 -4.38 0.04
N ALA A 114 31.83 -5.62 0.47
CA ALA A 114 32.91 -6.52 0.85
C ALA A 114 33.76 -6.89 -0.38
N PRO A 115 35.11 -6.98 -0.23
CA PRO A 115 36.01 -7.40 -1.29
C PRO A 115 35.53 -8.63 -2.06
N GLY A 116 35.49 -8.55 -3.39
CA GLY A 116 35.01 -9.61 -4.28
C GLY A 116 33.49 -9.65 -4.47
N GLY A 117 32.73 -8.75 -3.84
CA GLY A 117 31.31 -8.51 -4.13
C GLY A 117 30.36 -9.64 -3.71
N SER A 118 30.75 -10.45 -2.71
CA SER A 118 29.94 -11.56 -2.18
C SER A 118 29.70 -11.51 -0.66
N GLY A 119 29.95 -10.36 -0.03
CA GLY A 119 29.83 -10.22 1.41
C GLY A 119 30.67 -11.22 2.21
N ILE A 120 30.21 -11.47 3.43
CA ILE A 120 30.78 -12.45 4.36
C ILE A 120 29.91 -13.71 4.46
N THR A 121 30.49 -14.80 4.94
CA THR A 121 29.78 -16.04 5.29
C THR A 121 29.89 -16.33 6.79
N LEU A 122 28.75 -16.43 7.46
CA LEU A 122 28.68 -16.82 8.88
C LEU A 122 28.65 -18.34 9.00
N LYS A 123 29.49 -18.89 9.89
CA LYS A 123 29.60 -20.33 10.19
C LYS A 123 29.30 -20.60 11.67
N ASN A 124 28.94 -21.83 12.00
CA ASN A 124 28.64 -22.40 13.32
C ASN A 124 27.31 -21.95 13.97
N TYR A 125 26.97 -20.66 13.89
CA TYR A 125 25.78 -20.09 14.52
C TYR A 125 24.99 -19.19 13.56
N LYS A 126 23.78 -18.81 13.98
CA LYS A 126 22.82 -18.10 13.13
C LYS A 126 22.99 -16.60 13.12
N MET A 127 22.49 -15.99 12.04
CA MET A 127 22.12 -14.57 12.02
C MET A 127 20.78 -14.39 12.72
N GLY A 128 20.75 -13.54 13.75
CA GLY A 128 19.57 -13.30 14.57
C GLY A 128 19.13 -11.83 14.54
N MET A 129 17.83 -11.59 14.39
CA MET A 129 17.23 -10.25 14.54
C MET A 129 16.76 -10.02 15.98
N SER A 130 17.36 -9.02 16.63
CA SER A 130 17.03 -8.58 17.99
C SER A 130 16.38 -7.19 18.05
N GLY A 131 16.40 -6.44 16.94
CA GLY A 131 15.62 -5.23 16.72
C GLY A 131 14.77 -5.27 15.45
N ASP A 132 14.10 -4.16 15.16
CA ASP A 132 13.24 -3.93 14.00
C ASP A 132 13.90 -2.86 13.09
N ASN A 133 13.37 -2.62 11.89
CA ASN A 133 13.93 -1.66 10.92
C ASN A 133 15.36 -2.00 10.48
N ILE A 134 15.53 -3.15 9.84
CA ILE A 134 16.84 -3.65 9.39
C ILE A 134 16.83 -3.81 7.87
N ILE A 135 17.86 -3.28 7.21
CA ILE A 135 18.19 -3.60 5.82
C ILE A 135 19.40 -4.54 5.86
N CYS A 136 19.31 -5.74 5.28
CA CYS A 136 20.42 -6.68 5.24
C CYS A 136 20.61 -7.24 3.83
N ARG A 137 21.77 -6.98 3.22
CA ARG A 137 22.02 -7.34 1.82
C ARG A 137 23.33 -8.09 1.62
N TYR A 138 23.36 -9.02 0.66
CA TYR A 138 24.57 -9.72 0.16
C TYR A 138 25.43 -10.48 1.18
N ILE A 139 24.87 -10.92 2.31
CA ILE A 139 25.58 -11.80 3.26
C ILE A 139 25.07 -13.23 3.22
N SER A 140 25.92 -14.17 3.64
CA SER A 140 25.59 -15.57 3.78
C SER A 140 25.52 -15.99 5.25
N SER A 141 24.51 -16.77 5.62
CA SER A 141 24.47 -17.50 6.89
C SER A 141 24.40 -19.00 6.61
N ARG A 142 25.49 -19.70 6.95
CA ARG A 142 25.67 -21.14 6.70
C ARG A 142 26.27 -21.82 7.93
N PRO A 143 25.47 -22.06 8.98
CA PRO A 143 26.01 -22.55 10.25
C PRO A 143 26.71 -23.90 10.18
N GLY A 144 26.23 -24.83 9.35
CA GLY A 144 26.66 -26.23 9.39
C GLY A 144 26.23 -26.96 10.67
N PRO A 145 26.44 -28.28 10.75
CA PRO A 145 26.06 -29.08 11.93
C PRO A 145 27.03 -28.89 13.11
N TYR A 146 28.16 -28.20 12.93
CA TYR A 146 29.37 -28.30 13.76
C TYR A 146 29.20 -27.79 15.20
N ALA A 147 28.38 -26.77 15.39
CA ALA A 147 28.02 -26.22 16.70
C ALA A 147 26.49 -26.31 16.95
N SER A 148 25.81 -27.19 16.21
CA SER A 148 24.38 -27.39 16.36
C SER A 148 24.05 -28.04 17.71
N THR A 149 22.89 -27.70 18.27
CA THR A 149 22.34 -28.44 19.41
C THR A 149 21.77 -29.77 18.92
N ASN A 150 21.45 -30.70 19.84
CA ASN A 150 20.70 -31.90 19.43
C ASN A 150 19.34 -31.57 18.78
N SER A 151 18.80 -30.37 18.98
CA SER A 151 17.60 -29.86 18.28
C SER A 151 17.92 -29.16 16.95
N GLY A 152 19.14 -29.26 16.44
CA GLY A 152 19.59 -28.57 15.23
C GLY A 152 19.94 -27.10 15.45
N ASN A 153 20.15 -26.40 14.34
CA ASN A 153 20.35 -24.95 14.26
C ASN A 153 19.63 -24.37 13.03
N ASP A 154 19.31 -23.08 13.13
CA ASP A 154 18.73 -22.30 12.03
C ASP A 154 19.83 -21.49 11.35
N ALA A 155 19.69 -21.15 10.07
CA ALA A 155 20.60 -20.19 9.43
C ALA A 155 20.20 -18.75 9.75
N TRP A 156 18.90 -18.47 9.82
CA TRP A 156 18.37 -17.14 10.14
C TRP A 156 17.24 -17.23 11.15
N GLY A 157 17.12 -16.24 12.04
CA GLY A 157 15.97 -16.16 12.94
C GLY A 157 16.01 -14.92 13.81
N GLY A 158 15.39 -14.99 14.98
CA GLY A 158 15.35 -13.87 15.91
C GLY A 158 14.01 -13.74 16.62
N ALA A 159 13.96 -12.82 17.57
CA ALA A 159 12.74 -12.51 18.32
C ALA A 159 12.00 -11.27 17.77
N LYS A 160 12.64 -10.52 16.87
CA LYS A 160 12.18 -9.26 16.26
C LYS A 160 12.25 -9.34 14.73
N GLY A 161 12.40 -8.22 14.04
CA GLY A 161 12.59 -8.15 12.59
C GLY A 161 11.43 -7.54 11.82
N SER A 162 10.60 -6.73 12.47
CA SER A 162 9.52 -5.99 11.81
C SER A 162 10.09 -4.85 10.96
N ASN A 163 9.34 -4.38 9.97
CA ASN A 163 9.73 -3.26 9.09
C ASN A 163 11.11 -3.46 8.46
N SER A 164 11.43 -4.68 8.03
CA SER A 164 12.79 -5.07 7.63
C SER A 164 12.82 -5.66 6.22
N ILE A 165 13.97 -5.56 5.56
CA ILE A 165 14.17 -6.18 4.24
C ILE A 165 15.48 -6.94 4.20
N ILE A 166 15.40 -8.18 3.74
CA ILE A 166 16.52 -9.08 3.54
C ILE A 166 16.57 -9.36 2.04
N ASP A 167 17.60 -8.84 1.37
CA ASP A 167 17.72 -8.86 -0.09
C ASP A 167 19.05 -9.48 -0.50
N HIS A 168 19.05 -10.29 -1.55
CA HIS A 168 20.27 -10.94 -2.04
C HIS A 168 21.08 -11.64 -0.93
N CYS A 169 20.44 -12.27 0.04
CA CYS A 169 21.16 -13.04 1.07
C CYS A 169 21.13 -14.53 0.75
N SER A 170 22.04 -15.28 1.35
CA SER A 170 22.10 -16.73 1.18
C SER A 170 22.00 -17.43 2.54
N MET A 171 20.93 -18.21 2.73
CA MET A 171 20.67 -18.98 3.95
C MET A 171 20.69 -20.45 3.60
N GLY A 172 21.58 -21.22 4.24
CA GLY A 172 21.71 -22.62 3.86
C GLY A 172 22.54 -23.42 4.84
N TRP A 173 22.76 -24.67 4.49
CA TRP A 173 23.67 -25.58 5.17
C TRP A 173 23.40 -25.69 6.68
N THR A 174 22.12 -25.69 7.08
CA THR A 174 21.70 -25.83 8.47
C THR A 174 20.81 -27.05 8.68
N THR A 175 20.74 -27.54 9.92
CA THR A 175 20.10 -28.83 10.24
C THR A 175 18.67 -28.72 10.77
N ASP A 176 18.17 -27.51 11.01
CA ASP A 176 16.74 -27.25 11.22
C ASP A 176 16.21 -26.31 10.13
N GLU A 177 15.98 -25.02 10.41
CA GLU A 177 15.35 -24.09 9.47
C GLU A 177 16.33 -23.14 8.79
N GLN A 178 16.33 -23.08 7.45
CA GLN A 178 17.14 -22.09 6.73
C GLN A 178 16.65 -20.67 7.06
N TRP A 179 15.32 -20.50 7.14
CA TRP A 179 14.67 -19.27 7.59
C TRP A 179 13.72 -19.54 8.77
N GLY A 180 14.07 -19.00 9.94
CA GLY A 180 13.38 -19.21 11.21
C GLY A 180 12.84 -17.92 11.86
N LEU A 181 12.54 -16.87 11.09
CA LEU A 181 12.02 -15.62 11.62
C LEU A 181 10.48 -15.66 11.79
N TYR A 182 9.98 -16.57 12.63
CA TYR A 182 8.54 -16.87 12.72
C TYR A 182 7.82 -16.31 13.96
N SER A 183 8.46 -15.42 14.72
CA SER A 183 7.92 -14.84 15.96
C SER A 183 6.96 -13.66 15.67
N ASN A 184 6.80 -12.73 16.61
CA ASN A 184 5.94 -11.55 16.49
C ASN A 184 6.61 -10.45 15.66
N ASN A 185 6.72 -10.67 14.34
CA ASN A 185 7.25 -9.73 13.35
C ASN A 185 6.22 -9.46 12.25
N THR A 186 6.17 -8.21 11.77
CA THR A 186 5.29 -7.81 10.67
C THR A 186 5.99 -6.84 9.73
N ASN A 187 5.47 -6.66 8.51
CA ASN A 187 5.99 -5.73 7.52
C ASN A 187 7.44 -6.05 7.15
N TYR A 188 7.71 -7.25 6.64
CA TYR A 188 9.07 -7.57 6.21
C TYR A 188 9.10 -8.26 4.85
N THR A 189 10.20 -8.06 4.13
CA THR A 189 10.44 -8.66 2.82
C THR A 189 11.69 -9.54 2.87
N VAL A 190 11.61 -10.71 2.25
CA VAL A 190 12.77 -11.50 1.81
C VAL A 190 12.73 -11.58 0.29
N GLN A 191 13.74 -11.05 -0.38
CA GLN A 191 13.77 -11.02 -1.84
C GLN A 191 15.12 -11.40 -2.44
N TYR A 192 15.09 -11.91 -3.67
CA TYR A 192 16.28 -12.30 -4.45
C TYR A 192 17.28 -13.15 -3.66
N SER A 193 16.81 -13.92 -2.68
CA SER A 193 17.67 -14.65 -1.75
C SER A 193 17.68 -16.15 -2.08
N VAL A 194 18.77 -16.82 -1.73
CA VAL A 194 18.91 -18.28 -1.83
C VAL A 194 18.60 -18.90 -0.47
N ILE A 195 17.62 -19.80 -0.42
CA ILE A 195 17.16 -20.48 0.79
C ILE A 195 17.38 -21.98 0.61
N GLY A 196 18.60 -22.42 0.91
CA GLY A 196 19.11 -23.77 0.74
C GLY A 196 20.56 -23.81 0.22
N PRO A 197 21.11 -25.00 -0.07
CA PRO A 197 20.59 -26.31 0.29
C PRO A 197 20.63 -26.53 1.81
N ALA A 198 19.74 -27.35 2.37
CA ALA A 198 19.81 -27.73 3.78
C ALA A 198 20.86 -28.83 4.04
N ASP A 199 21.37 -28.91 5.28
CA ASP A 199 22.02 -30.12 5.78
C ASP A 199 20.93 -31.05 6.34
N SER A 200 20.38 -31.89 5.46
CA SER A 200 19.22 -32.74 5.72
C SER A 200 19.52 -33.95 6.61
N TRP A 201 20.79 -34.26 6.88
CA TRP A 201 21.19 -35.49 7.58
C TRP A 201 22.51 -35.33 8.36
N GLY A 202 22.45 -35.54 9.68
CA GLY A 202 23.65 -35.62 10.52
C GLY A 202 23.74 -34.67 11.70
N GLY A 203 22.72 -33.82 11.94
CA GLY A 203 22.77 -32.86 13.05
C GLY A 203 21.45 -32.53 13.73
N HIS A 204 20.42 -33.36 13.56
CA HIS A 204 19.13 -33.17 14.24
C HIS A 204 18.62 -34.48 14.87
N LYS A 205 18.22 -34.43 16.15
CA LYS A 205 17.84 -35.62 16.95
C LYS A 205 16.60 -36.38 16.44
N LYS A 206 15.79 -35.76 15.59
CA LYS A 206 14.60 -36.40 15.00
C LYS A 206 14.92 -37.19 13.72
N GLY A 207 16.19 -37.35 13.37
CA GLY A 207 16.63 -37.99 12.13
C GLY A 207 16.63 -36.99 10.97
N LEU A 208 16.18 -37.43 9.79
CA LEU A 208 16.11 -36.60 8.59
C LEU A 208 15.43 -35.24 8.87
N HIS A 209 16.17 -34.16 8.68
CA HIS A 209 15.74 -32.80 8.98
C HIS A 209 16.56 -31.79 8.19
N GLY A 210 15.89 -30.93 7.42
CA GLY A 210 16.51 -29.95 6.55
C GLY A 210 15.43 -29.09 5.91
N PHE A 211 14.96 -28.09 6.66
CA PHE A 211 13.73 -27.38 6.35
C PHE A 211 14.01 -25.97 5.83
N GLY A 212 13.19 -25.53 4.87
CA GLY A 212 13.33 -24.23 4.22
C GLY A 212 12.94 -23.07 5.13
N ILE A 213 11.65 -22.75 5.14
CA ILE A 213 11.08 -21.50 5.67
C ILE A 213 10.00 -21.82 6.70
N MET A 214 10.13 -21.24 7.88
CA MET A 214 9.05 -21.04 8.85
C MET A 214 8.63 -19.57 8.81
N MET A 215 7.38 -19.31 8.44
CA MET A 215 6.88 -17.94 8.31
C MET A 215 6.29 -17.39 9.61
N GLY A 216 6.47 -16.08 9.81
CA GLY A 216 6.06 -15.33 11.00
C GLY A 216 4.68 -14.69 10.91
N LYS A 217 4.42 -13.75 11.83
CA LYS A 217 3.07 -13.31 12.20
C LYS A 217 2.25 -12.71 11.05
N GLY A 218 2.79 -11.83 10.22
CA GLY A 218 1.93 -11.19 9.23
C GLY A 218 2.55 -10.09 8.39
N ASP A 219 1.87 -9.70 7.32
CA ASP A 219 2.25 -8.63 6.38
C ASP A 219 3.69 -8.84 5.89
N LEU A 220 3.93 -10.06 5.39
CA LEU A 220 5.24 -10.54 4.98
C LEU A 220 5.27 -10.80 3.47
N THR A 221 6.42 -10.54 2.86
CA THR A 221 6.63 -10.75 1.42
C THR A 221 7.85 -11.64 1.21
N PHE A 222 7.68 -12.70 0.42
CA PHE A 222 8.76 -13.51 -0.14
C PHE A 222 8.66 -13.42 -1.66
N ASP A 223 9.61 -12.73 -2.27
CA ASP A 223 9.56 -12.38 -3.69
C ASP A 223 10.87 -12.73 -4.42
N HIS A 224 10.82 -13.38 -5.59
CA HIS A 224 12.01 -13.75 -6.37
C HIS A 224 13.09 -14.57 -5.62
N ASN A 225 12.71 -15.44 -4.67
CA ASN A 225 13.68 -16.27 -3.97
C ASN A 225 13.92 -17.62 -4.66
N LEU A 226 15.16 -18.13 -4.57
CA LEU A 226 15.50 -19.50 -4.92
C LEU A 226 15.47 -20.39 -3.68
N ILE A 227 14.44 -21.20 -3.54
CA ILE A 227 14.24 -22.13 -2.42
C ILE A 227 14.59 -23.54 -2.92
N ILE A 228 15.64 -24.15 -2.37
CA ILE A 228 16.29 -25.28 -3.05
C ILE A 228 16.79 -26.36 -2.10
N HIS A 229 16.66 -27.64 -2.51
CA HIS A 229 17.28 -28.80 -1.85
C HIS A 229 16.96 -28.88 -0.34
N ASN A 230 15.70 -28.56 0.01
CA ASN A 230 15.13 -28.66 1.35
C ASN A 230 14.12 -29.82 1.38
N VAL A 231 14.23 -30.74 2.34
CA VAL A 231 13.33 -31.91 2.39
C VAL A 231 11.85 -31.52 2.59
N SER A 232 11.58 -30.39 3.25
CA SER A 232 10.23 -29.87 3.53
C SER A 232 10.23 -28.38 3.94
N ARG A 233 9.03 -27.86 4.25
CA ARG A 233 8.76 -26.47 4.70
C ARG A 233 9.21 -25.45 3.68
N ASN A 234 8.66 -25.50 2.47
CA ASN A 234 8.97 -24.55 1.40
C ASN A 234 7.72 -23.75 1.03
N PHE A 235 6.96 -23.15 1.95
CA PHE A 235 7.24 -22.80 3.35
C PHE A 235 6.36 -23.59 4.35
N ARG A 236 6.49 -23.34 5.65
CA ARG A 236 5.48 -23.72 6.66
C ARG A 236 4.92 -22.51 7.39
N GLY A 237 3.60 -22.38 7.40
CA GLY A 237 2.87 -21.38 8.17
C GLY A 237 2.39 -21.89 9.53
N LYS A 238 2.32 -21.01 10.54
CA LYS A 238 1.69 -21.30 11.84
C LYS A 238 0.96 -20.09 12.45
N VAL A 239 0.33 -19.25 11.63
CA VAL A 239 -0.37 -18.05 12.08
C VAL A 239 -1.89 -18.24 11.98
N PRO A 240 -2.62 -18.19 13.12
CA PRO A 240 -4.06 -18.30 13.14
C PRO A 240 -4.77 -16.93 13.16
N ASP A 241 -4.38 -16.00 12.27
CA ASP A 241 -4.85 -14.59 12.25
C ASP A 241 -5.01 -14.09 10.80
N GLN A 242 -5.60 -12.92 10.56
CA GLN A 242 -5.98 -12.41 9.21
C GLN A 242 -4.91 -11.58 8.48
N TYR A 243 -3.67 -11.59 8.95
CA TYR A 243 -2.58 -10.89 8.24
C TYR A 243 -2.33 -11.45 6.85
N THR A 244 -1.72 -10.65 5.97
CA THR A 244 -1.43 -11.07 4.60
C THR A 244 0.00 -11.61 4.45
N ALA A 245 0.17 -12.64 3.65
CA ALA A 245 1.45 -13.19 3.23
C ALA A 245 1.52 -13.21 1.71
N ASP A 246 2.46 -12.45 1.14
CA ASP A 246 2.81 -12.53 -0.26
C ASP A 246 3.92 -13.56 -0.46
N PHE A 247 3.61 -14.59 -1.24
CA PHE A 247 4.57 -15.57 -1.72
C PHE A 247 4.53 -15.54 -3.25
N THR A 248 5.35 -14.66 -3.82
CA THR A 248 5.28 -14.27 -5.23
C THR A 248 6.57 -14.56 -5.96
N ASN A 249 6.50 -14.98 -7.23
CA ASN A 249 7.66 -15.06 -8.11
C ASN A 249 8.85 -15.92 -7.60
N ASN A 250 8.65 -16.83 -6.64
CA ASN A 250 9.71 -17.67 -6.11
C ASN A 250 9.91 -18.94 -6.96
N ILE A 251 11.10 -19.53 -6.88
CA ILE A 251 11.36 -20.90 -7.32
C ILE A 251 11.44 -21.81 -6.11
N ILE A 252 10.75 -22.96 -6.15
CA ILE A 252 10.99 -24.08 -5.24
C ILE A 252 11.53 -25.25 -6.06
N TYR A 253 12.76 -25.66 -5.80
CA TYR A 253 13.43 -26.74 -6.53
C TYR A 253 13.85 -27.89 -5.61
N ASP A 254 13.57 -29.11 -6.07
CA ASP A 254 14.02 -30.37 -5.45
C ASP A 254 13.71 -30.51 -3.95
N TRP A 255 12.42 -30.48 -3.61
CA TRP A 255 11.97 -30.83 -2.27
C TRP A 255 11.94 -32.35 -2.07
N GLY A 256 12.03 -32.81 -0.83
CA GLY A 256 11.96 -34.26 -0.52
C GLY A 256 10.52 -34.81 -0.58
N TYR A 257 9.68 -34.39 0.36
CA TYR A 257 8.32 -34.92 0.49
C TYR A 257 7.20 -33.89 0.55
N GLN A 258 7.49 -32.61 0.80
CA GLN A 258 6.46 -31.56 0.89
C GLN A 258 7.02 -30.18 0.51
N THR A 259 6.17 -29.36 -0.11
CA THR A 259 6.43 -27.95 -0.45
C THR A 259 5.89 -27.04 0.65
N ALA A 260 4.89 -26.21 0.35
CA ALA A 260 4.25 -25.31 1.29
C ALA A 260 3.12 -25.99 2.07
N TYR A 261 3.05 -25.77 3.39
CA TYR A 261 1.99 -26.33 4.22
C TYR A 261 1.68 -25.53 5.49
N GLY A 262 0.56 -25.85 6.15
CA GLY A 262 0.12 -25.17 7.38
C GLY A 262 -0.86 -24.02 7.11
N THR A 263 -0.80 -22.96 7.92
CA THR A 263 -1.68 -21.77 7.85
C THR A 263 -0.88 -20.51 8.16
N ILE A 264 -1.04 -19.44 7.37
CA ILE A 264 -0.22 -18.21 7.47
C ILE A 264 -1.05 -16.92 7.28
N GLY A 265 -2.28 -16.90 7.81
CA GLY A 265 -3.24 -15.86 7.50
C GLY A 265 -3.76 -15.85 6.06
N HIS A 266 -4.02 -14.70 5.48
CA HIS A 266 -4.40 -14.61 4.08
C HIS A 266 -3.16 -14.75 3.18
N LEU A 267 -3.15 -15.75 2.31
CA LEU A 267 -2.00 -16.07 1.46
C LEU A 267 -2.27 -15.67 0.01
N ASN A 268 -1.41 -14.82 -0.54
CA ASN A 268 -1.25 -14.65 -1.98
C ASN A 268 -0.12 -15.57 -2.45
N TYR A 269 -0.47 -16.65 -3.15
CA TYR A 269 0.49 -17.60 -3.74
C TYR A 269 0.49 -17.42 -5.27
N VAL A 270 1.34 -16.53 -5.77
CA VAL A 270 1.21 -16.00 -7.15
C VAL A 270 2.49 -16.18 -7.95
N ASN A 271 2.36 -16.71 -9.17
CA ASN A 271 3.43 -16.76 -10.16
C ASN A 271 4.75 -17.42 -9.69
N ASN A 272 4.68 -18.39 -8.79
CA ASN A 272 5.83 -19.21 -8.39
C ASN A 272 6.06 -20.37 -9.36
N THR A 273 7.31 -20.84 -9.47
CA THR A 273 7.66 -22.06 -10.21
C THR A 273 8.17 -23.14 -9.25
N LEU A 274 7.45 -24.25 -9.17
CA LEU A 274 7.87 -25.45 -8.45
C LEU A 274 8.45 -26.43 -9.46
N LYS A 275 9.69 -26.89 -9.27
CA LYS A 275 10.32 -27.87 -10.15
C LYS A 275 10.78 -29.09 -9.34
N ALA A 276 10.19 -30.24 -9.64
CA ALA A 276 10.56 -31.50 -9.00
C ALA A 276 11.99 -31.89 -9.40
N GLY A 277 12.77 -32.37 -8.43
CA GLY A 277 14.15 -32.82 -8.65
C GLY A 277 14.36 -34.27 -8.25
N ASN A 278 15.63 -34.67 -8.11
CA ASN A 278 16.00 -36.05 -7.81
C ASN A 278 15.48 -36.54 -6.45
N SER A 279 15.40 -35.67 -5.44
CA SER A 279 14.90 -35.99 -4.09
C SER A 279 13.38 -35.98 -3.98
N THR A 280 12.66 -35.40 -4.96
CA THR A 280 11.20 -35.29 -4.93
C THR A 280 10.50 -36.64 -5.07
N THR A 281 9.74 -37.05 -4.06
CA THR A 281 8.95 -38.29 -4.12
C THR A 281 7.48 -38.12 -3.79
N GLY A 282 7.04 -36.90 -3.51
CA GLY A 282 5.65 -36.56 -3.18
C GLY A 282 5.47 -35.06 -3.00
N GLY A 283 4.31 -34.62 -2.52
CA GLY A 283 4.07 -33.20 -2.22
C GLY A 283 3.88 -32.32 -3.45
N TYR A 284 3.24 -32.83 -4.50
CA TYR A 284 2.92 -32.10 -5.74
C TYR A 284 1.74 -31.12 -5.52
N HIS A 285 1.93 -30.17 -4.61
CA HIS A 285 0.95 -29.16 -4.23
C HIS A 285 1.60 -27.77 -4.25
N TYR A 286 0.82 -26.74 -4.53
CA TYR A 286 1.21 -25.37 -4.23
C TYR A 286 1.05 -25.09 -2.73
N MET A 287 -0.01 -25.63 -2.12
CA MET A 287 -0.27 -25.50 -0.69
C MET A 287 -0.98 -26.74 -0.13
N TYR A 288 -0.45 -27.33 0.93
CA TYR A 288 -1.07 -28.42 1.69
C TYR A 288 -1.51 -27.94 3.08
N VAL A 289 -2.81 -27.78 3.29
CA VAL A 289 -3.38 -27.27 4.54
C VAL A 289 -3.64 -28.42 5.50
N ASP A 290 -2.77 -28.59 6.49
CA ASP A 290 -2.77 -29.71 7.44
C ASP A 290 -3.05 -29.31 8.89
N SER A 291 -3.25 -28.01 9.13
CA SER A 291 -3.51 -27.41 10.43
C SER A 291 -4.86 -26.71 10.43
N THR A 292 -5.57 -26.77 11.57
CA THR A 292 -6.89 -26.16 11.72
C THR A 292 -6.78 -24.68 12.10
N THR A 293 -7.74 -23.90 11.59
CA THR A 293 -7.99 -22.51 11.96
C THR A 293 -9.44 -22.18 11.56
N LYS A 294 -9.93 -21.00 11.91
CA LYS A 294 -11.26 -20.59 11.44
C LYS A 294 -11.19 -20.20 9.95
N PRO A 295 -12.21 -20.53 9.13
CA PRO A 295 -12.26 -20.13 7.71
C PRO A 295 -11.98 -18.65 7.43
N GLU A 296 -12.39 -17.77 8.33
CA GLU A 296 -12.13 -16.33 8.24
C GLU A 296 -10.67 -15.95 8.48
N ASN A 297 -9.87 -16.79 9.12
CA ASN A 297 -8.48 -16.52 9.48
C ASN A 297 -7.47 -17.04 8.44
N PHE A 298 -7.89 -17.85 7.47
CA PHE A 298 -6.97 -18.37 6.46
C PHE A 298 -7.70 -18.52 5.13
N LYS A 299 -7.25 -17.74 4.16
CA LYS A 299 -7.75 -17.76 2.77
C LYS A 299 -6.56 -17.77 1.84
N VAL A 300 -6.74 -18.29 0.63
CA VAL A 300 -5.68 -18.44 -0.36
C VAL A 300 -6.18 -17.87 -1.68
N TYR A 301 -5.46 -16.88 -2.18
CA TYR A 301 -5.47 -16.48 -3.58
C TYR A 301 -4.30 -17.20 -4.27
N CYS A 302 -4.60 -18.10 -5.21
CA CYS A 302 -3.60 -18.94 -5.88
C CYS A 302 -3.73 -18.78 -7.39
N ALA A 303 -2.74 -18.14 -8.03
CA ALA A 303 -2.82 -17.80 -9.46
C ALA A 303 -1.47 -17.84 -10.17
N GLY A 304 -1.48 -18.27 -11.43
CA GLY A 304 -0.36 -18.18 -12.38
C GLY A 304 0.93 -18.97 -12.04
N ASN A 305 0.89 -19.83 -11.02
CA ASN A 305 1.99 -20.71 -10.64
C ASN A 305 2.19 -21.85 -11.65
N ARG A 306 3.40 -22.40 -11.69
CA ARG A 306 3.80 -23.54 -12.51
C ARG A 306 4.36 -24.66 -11.65
N LEU A 307 4.01 -25.90 -11.99
CA LEU A 307 4.65 -27.07 -11.42
C LEU A 307 5.23 -27.92 -12.55
N ILE A 308 6.54 -28.17 -12.49
CA ILE A 308 7.32 -28.92 -13.47
C ILE A 308 7.71 -30.28 -12.87
N ASN A 309 7.40 -31.36 -13.57
CA ASN A 309 7.77 -32.73 -13.22
C ASN A 309 9.26 -32.99 -13.45
N LYS A 310 9.77 -34.13 -12.94
CA LYS A 310 11.18 -34.52 -13.14
C LYS A 310 11.58 -34.70 -14.60
N ASP A 311 10.63 -35.06 -15.46
CA ASP A 311 10.83 -35.22 -16.90
C ASP A 311 10.75 -33.88 -17.67
N GLY A 312 10.56 -32.76 -16.98
CA GLY A 312 10.44 -31.43 -17.56
C GLY A 312 9.03 -31.08 -18.07
N SER A 313 8.07 -32.00 -18.01
CA SER A 313 6.68 -31.72 -18.37
C SER A 313 5.97 -30.88 -17.31
N PHE A 314 4.94 -30.12 -17.70
CA PHE A 314 4.07 -29.47 -16.73
C PHE A 314 3.16 -30.49 -16.04
N HIS A 315 3.09 -30.43 -14.72
CA HIS A 315 2.13 -31.18 -13.94
C HIS A 315 0.71 -30.61 -14.14
N SER A 316 -0.31 -31.46 -14.03
CA SER A 316 -1.71 -31.11 -14.33
C SER A 316 -2.24 -29.88 -13.57
N VAL A 317 -1.79 -29.70 -12.32
CA VAL A 317 -2.15 -28.53 -11.48
C VAL A 317 -1.69 -27.19 -12.04
N THR A 318 -0.76 -27.17 -13.00
CA THR A 318 -0.37 -25.95 -13.71
C THR A 318 -1.54 -25.38 -14.51
N GLY A 319 -2.36 -26.23 -15.13
CA GLY A 319 -3.53 -25.82 -15.92
C GLY A 319 -4.73 -25.37 -15.08
N ASP A 320 -4.79 -25.81 -13.82
CA ASP A 320 -5.78 -25.36 -12.83
C ASP A 320 -5.06 -25.16 -11.49
N ASN A 321 -4.62 -23.93 -11.25
CA ASN A 321 -3.85 -23.57 -10.06
C ASN A 321 -4.58 -23.89 -8.75
N TRP A 322 -5.91 -23.78 -8.73
CA TRP A 322 -6.68 -24.08 -7.53
C TRP A 322 -6.67 -25.58 -7.22
N SER A 323 -6.58 -26.46 -8.24
CA SER A 323 -6.40 -27.91 -8.02
C SER A 323 -5.13 -28.23 -7.20
N GLY A 324 -4.09 -27.38 -7.27
CA GLY A 324 -2.86 -27.50 -6.51
C GLY A 324 -2.95 -27.14 -5.03
N VAL A 325 -4.09 -26.62 -4.55
CA VAL A 325 -4.39 -26.42 -3.12
C VAL A 325 -5.09 -27.67 -2.57
N THR A 326 -4.53 -28.26 -1.52
CA THR A 326 -5.05 -29.49 -0.89
C THR A 326 -5.29 -29.25 0.59
N VAL A 327 -6.38 -29.81 1.13
CA VAL A 327 -6.75 -29.70 2.54
C VAL A 327 -6.82 -31.11 3.13
N LYS A 328 -6.19 -31.31 4.29
CA LYS A 328 -6.21 -32.60 5.00
C LYS A 328 -7.61 -32.89 5.52
N ASP A 329 -8.08 -34.12 5.36
CA ASP A 329 -9.37 -34.55 5.89
C ASP A 329 -9.45 -34.46 7.42
N GLY A 330 -10.64 -34.14 7.93
CA GLY A 330 -10.94 -34.17 9.37
C GLY A 330 -10.38 -33.01 10.20
N ILE A 331 -9.86 -31.94 9.57
CA ILE A 331 -9.32 -30.77 10.29
C ILE A 331 -10.34 -29.63 10.51
N GLY A 332 -11.60 -29.81 10.10
CA GLY A 332 -12.68 -28.85 10.36
C GLY A 332 -12.78 -27.65 9.40
N ILE A 333 -11.94 -27.61 8.34
CA ILE A 333 -12.02 -26.65 7.23
C ILE A 333 -12.02 -27.41 5.91
N SER A 334 -12.77 -26.91 4.93
CA SER A 334 -12.84 -27.46 3.58
C SER A 334 -12.08 -26.60 2.59
N LYS A 335 -11.70 -27.17 1.44
CA LYS A 335 -11.07 -26.41 0.34
C LYS A 335 -11.91 -25.18 -0.07
N ASN A 336 -13.22 -25.32 -0.18
CA ASN A 336 -14.12 -24.21 -0.52
C ASN A 336 -14.11 -23.09 0.52
N ASN A 337 -13.84 -23.40 1.79
CA ASN A 337 -13.71 -22.37 2.81
C ASN A 337 -12.50 -21.46 2.59
N LEU A 338 -11.48 -21.92 1.87
CA LEU A 338 -10.20 -21.22 1.74
C LEU A 338 -10.09 -20.35 0.49
N TYR A 339 -10.94 -20.58 -0.51
CA TYR A 339 -10.83 -19.89 -1.80
C TYR A 339 -11.01 -18.38 -1.68
N SER A 340 -10.16 -17.65 -2.41
CA SER A 340 -10.38 -16.24 -2.76
C SER A 340 -10.19 -16.05 -4.26
N GLY A 341 -11.09 -15.30 -4.88
CA GLY A 341 -10.98 -14.91 -6.29
C GLY A 341 -10.13 -13.65 -6.53
N THR A 342 -9.76 -12.94 -5.47
CA THR A 342 -8.94 -11.72 -5.51
C THR A 342 -7.78 -11.81 -4.53
N SER A 343 -6.70 -11.09 -4.85
CA SER A 343 -5.54 -10.95 -3.97
C SER A 343 -5.89 -10.15 -2.72
N PHE A 344 -5.12 -10.40 -1.66
CA PHE A 344 -5.20 -9.68 -0.40
C PHE A 344 -4.21 -8.51 -0.38
N PRO A 345 -4.58 -7.35 0.17
CA PRO A 345 -3.66 -6.23 0.27
C PRO A 345 -2.64 -6.43 1.40
N ILE A 346 -1.46 -5.84 1.25
CA ILE A 346 -0.55 -5.50 2.34
C ILE A 346 -0.55 -3.98 2.41
N ASN A 347 -1.13 -3.40 3.46
CA ASN A 347 -1.28 -1.94 3.54
C ASN A 347 -0.20 -1.34 4.44
N ILE A 348 0.66 -0.50 3.85
CA ILE A 348 1.69 0.23 4.58
C ILE A 348 1.54 1.71 4.24
N ASN A 349 1.41 2.56 5.26
CA ASN A 349 1.26 4.01 5.11
C ASN A 349 0.12 4.42 4.16
N GLY A 350 -0.98 3.65 4.11
CA GLY A 350 -2.12 3.92 3.22
C GLY A 350 -1.96 3.42 1.78
N GLU A 351 -0.80 2.88 1.42
CA GLU A 351 -0.56 2.24 0.12
C GLU A 351 -0.71 0.72 0.22
N ASN A 352 -1.36 0.12 -0.78
CA ASN A 352 -1.32 -1.34 -0.96
C ASN A 352 0.00 -1.74 -1.65
N VAL A 353 0.94 -2.23 -0.85
CA VAL A 353 2.28 -2.63 -1.28
C VAL A 353 2.38 -4.12 -1.65
N SER A 354 1.25 -4.83 -1.77
CA SER A 354 1.26 -6.26 -2.07
C SER A 354 1.89 -6.55 -3.44
N THR A 355 2.87 -7.44 -3.47
CA THR A 355 3.55 -7.88 -4.70
C THR A 355 2.66 -8.74 -5.57
N ALA A 356 1.53 -9.24 -5.06
CA ALA A 356 0.56 -9.98 -5.87
C ALA A 356 -0.01 -9.13 -7.03
N ASN A 357 -0.02 -7.80 -6.89
CA ASN A 357 -0.53 -6.88 -7.90
C ASN A 357 0.52 -6.48 -8.95
N THR A 358 1.80 -6.65 -8.64
CA THR A 358 2.93 -6.29 -9.50
C THR A 358 3.75 -7.51 -9.96
N ALA A 359 3.31 -8.71 -9.58
CA ALA A 359 4.01 -9.96 -9.89
C ALA A 359 4.12 -10.17 -11.40
N GLU A 360 5.34 -10.48 -11.85
CA GLU A 360 5.55 -10.88 -13.24
C GLU A 360 5.11 -12.34 -13.47
N SER A 361 5.08 -12.80 -14.72
CA SER A 361 4.72 -14.19 -14.99
C SER A 361 5.71 -15.18 -14.35
N ALA A 362 5.24 -16.38 -13.97
CA ALA A 362 6.11 -17.43 -13.43
C ALA A 362 7.27 -17.83 -14.36
N ALA A 363 7.18 -17.56 -15.67
CA ALA A 363 8.28 -17.76 -16.62
C ALA A 363 9.40 -16.73 -16.42
N ALA A 364 9.03 -15.46 -16.43
CA ALA A 364 9.96 -14.34 -16.31
C ALA A 364 10.64 -14.38 -14.94
N ALA A 365 9.84 -14.62 -13.88
CA ALA A 365 10.35 -14.83 -12.54
C ALA A 365 11.34 -15.98 -12.47
N TYR A 366 11.08 -17.10 -13.14
CA TYR A 366 12.04 -18.20 -13.16
C TYR A 366 13.40 -17.76 -13.74
N ASP A 367 13.39 -17.05 -14.86
CA ASP A 367 14.63 -16.57 -15.49
C ASP A 367 15.34 -15.53 -14.63
N HIS A 368 14.61 -14.60 -14.00
CA HIS A 368 15.16 -13.60 -13.10
C HIS A 368 15.73 -14.22 -11.81
N VAL A 369 15.03 -15.16 -11.17
CA VAL A 369 15.53 -15.80 -9.95
C VAL A 369 16.82 -16.58 -10.23
N ILE A 370 16.88 -17.35 -11.32
CA ILE A 370 18.12 -18.04 -11.73
C ILE A 370 19.25 -17.04 -12.00
N SER A 371 18.91 -15.93 -12.65
CA SER A 371 19.88 -14.94 -13.11
C SER A 371 20.33 -14.01 -12.01
N PHE A 372 19.56 -13.76 -10.93
CA PHE A 372 19.84 -12.69 -9.97
C PHE A 372 19.91 -13.14 -8.50
N ALA A 373 19.15 -14.15 -8.07
CA ALA A 373 19.09 -14.52 -6.65
C ALA A 373 20.42 -15.05 -6.07
N GLY A 374 20.77 -14.60 -4.86
CA GLY A 374 21.95 -15.02 -4.09
C GLY A 374 22.86 -13.86 -3.68
N ASN A 375 23.94 -14.18 -2.98
CA ASN A 375 24.72 -13.18 -2.24
C ASN A 375 25.79 -12.41 -3.04
N GLY A 376 25.72 -12.40 -4.37
CA GLY A 376 26.69 -11.72 -5.23
C GLY A 376 26.11 -10.50 -5.92
N ILE A 377 26.91 -9.42 -6.03
CA ILE A 377 26.52 -8.18 -6.76
C ILE A 377 26.33 -8.37 -8.27
N SER A 378 26.74 -9.54 -8.77
CA SER A 378 26.48 -9.99 -10.13
C SER A 378 26.47 -11.53 -10.16
N PRO A 379 25.95 -12.16 -11.22
CA PRO A 379 25.84 -13.62 -11.29
C PRO A 379 27.20 -14.34 -11.20
N ASP A 380 28.25 -13.75 -11.76
CA ASP A 380 29.62 -14.27 -11.72
C ASP A 380 30.32 -14.01 -10.38
N LYS A 381 29.82 -13.09 -9.55
CA LYS A 381 30.42 -12.83 -8.24
C LYS A 381 29.91 -13.74 -7.16
N ARG A 382 28.69 -14.28 -7.25
CA ARG A 382 28.10 -15.23 -6.29
C ARG A 382 29.06 -16.29 -5.76
N THR A 383 28.83 -16.69 -4.51
CA THR A 383 29.52 -17.85 -3.92
C THR A 383 29.34 -19.12 -4.77
N ALA A 384 30.30 -20.04 -4.68
CA ALA A 384 30.30 -21.27 -5.47
C ALA A 384 29.01 -22.09 -5.28
N ILE A 385 28.46 -22.10 -4.05
CA ILE A 385 27.22 -22.80 -3.74
C ILE A 385 25.99 -22.13 -4.38
N ASP A 386 25.88 -20.80 -4.37
CA ASP A 386 24.73 -20.12 -4.97
C ASP A 386 24.73 -20.30 -6.50
N LYS A 387 25.92 -20.29 -7.13
CA LYS A 387 26.09 -20.67 -8.55
C LYS A 387 25.66 -22.11 -8.80
N GLN A 388 26.06 -23.03 -7.93
CA GLN A 388 25.66 -24.43 -8.02
C GLN A 388 24.15 -24.57 -7.90
N CYS A 389 23.50 -23.88 -6.95
CA CYS A 389 22.06 -23.89 -6.77
C CYS A 389 21.32 -23.43 -8.03
N ALA A 390 21.71 -22.28 -8.60
CA ALA A 390 21.12 -21.79 -9.84
C ALA A 390 21.32 -22.78 -11.01
N SER A 391 22.52 -23.37 -11.14
CA SER A 391 22.81 -24.39 -12.15
C SER A 391 21.97 -25.66 -11.97
N ASP A 392 21.87 -26.16 -10.74
CA ASP A 392 21.11 -27.35 -10.41
C ASP A 392 19.62 -27.17 -10.73
N THR A 393 19.05 -26.03 -10.35
CA THR A 393 17.67 -25.69 -10.69
C THR A 393 17.48 -25.59 -12.19
N LYS A 394 18.35 -24.88 -12.92
CA LYS A 394 18.25 -24.76 -14.38
C LYS A 394 18.27 -26.13 -15.06
N ASN A 395 19.23 -26.97 -14.68
CA ASN A 395 19.51 -28.23 -15.37
C ASN A 395 18.69 -29.42 -14.85
N GLY A 396 17.97 -29.28 -13.72
CA GLY A 396 17.30 -30.41 -13.10
C GLY A 396 18.28 -31.42 -12.47
N THR A 397 19.42 -30.92 -11.97
CA THR A 397 20.48 -31.73 -11.34
C THR A 397 20.57 -31.48 -9.84
N GLY A 398 21.51 -32.13 -9.15
CA GLY A 398 21.64 -32.04 -7.70
C GLY A 398 20.61 -32.90 -6.96
N GLN A 399 20.68 -32.89 -5.63
CA GLN A 399 19.75 -33.58 -4.73
C GLN A 399 19.88 -33.02 -3.31
N CYS A 400 18.87 -33.20 -2.46
CA CYS A 400 18.98 -32.95 -1.03
C CYS A 400 20.19 -33.70 -0.43
N SER A 401 20.88 -33.08 0.53
CA SER A 401 22.18 -33.57 1.03
C SER A 401 22.29 -33.50 2.54
N GLY A 402 23.25 -34.21 3.12
CA GLY A 402 23.68 -34.00 4.50
C GLY A 402 25.10 -34.47 4.81
N THR A 403 25.58 -34.06 5.98
CA THR A 403 26.98 -34.22 6.41
C THR A 403 27.31 -35.59 6.98
N ALA A 404 26.36 -36.26 7.65
CA ALA A 404 26.62 -37.57 8.22
C ALA A 404 26.76 -38.65 7.14
N ALA A 405 27.49 -39.72 7.49
CA ALA A 405 27.58 -40.92 6.66
C ALA A 405 26.20 -41.56 6.46
N PHE A 406 26.03 -42.29 5.36
CA PHE A 406 24.80 -42.99 5.07
C PHE A 406 24.49 -44.05 6.14
N ASP A 407 23.25 -44.05 6.65
CA ASP A 407 22.74 -45.05 7.59
C ASP A 407 21.66 -45.89 6.90
N GLY A 408 21.98 -47.15 6.58
CA GLY A 408 21.06 -48.06 5.91
C GLY A 408 19.82 -48.44 6.73
N SER A 409 19.79 -48.16 8.03
CA SER A 409 18.60 -48.36 8.86
C SER A 409 17.56 -47.24 8.67
N GLU A 410 17.98 -46.07 8.19
CA GLU A 410 17.12 -44.91 7.99
C GLU A 410 16.58 -44.89 6.55
N ALA A 411 15.48 -45.64 6.33
CA ALA A 411 14.91 -45.88 4.99
C ALA A 411 14.57 -44.59 4.19
N ASN A 412 14.34 -43.47 4.89
CA ASN A 412 14.05 -42.19 4.26
C ASN A 412 15.25 -41.60 3.50
N LEU A 413 16.49 -41.96 3.84
CA LEU A 413 17.68 -41.51 3.11
C LEU A 413 17.66 -42.02 1.67
N SER A 414 17.40 -43.32 1.48
CA SER A 414 17.24 -43.91 0.15
C SER A 414 15.98 -43.41 -0.55
N LYS A 415 14.86 -43.31 0.19
CA LYS A 415 13.58 -42.86 -0.37
C LYS A 415 13.70 -41.49 -1.03
N TYR A 416 14.30 -40.52 -0.35
CA TYR A 416 14.45 -39.14 -0.84
C TYR A 416 15.80 -38.89 -1.51
N ASN A 417 16.55 -39.95 -1.83
CA ASN A 417 17.84 -39.87 -2.52
C ASN A 417 18.80 -38.86 -1.88
N ILE A 418 18.96 -38.91 -0.56
CA ILE A 418 19.76 -37.97 0.22
C ILE A 418 21.25 -38.25 -0.02
N LYS A 419 21.98 -37.26 -0.54
CA LYS A 419 23.44 -37.33 -0.66
C LYS A 419 24.09 -37.20 0.72
N CYS A 420 24.54 -38.31 1.29
CA CYS A 420 25.20 -38.35 2.60
C CYS A 420 26.72 -38.10 2.48
N GLY A 421 27.36 -37.70 3.59
CA GLY A 421 28.80 -37.46 3.66
C GLY A 421 29.28 -36.22 2.91
N VAL A 422 28.39 -35.25 2.66
CA VAL A 422 28.73 -34.02 1.91
C VAL A 422 29.40 -33.01 2.85
N THR A 423 30.46 -32.37 2.37
CA THR A 423 31.12 -31.26 3.07
C THR A 423 30.89 -29.96 2.31
N TYR A 424 30.62 -28.89 3.04
CA TYR A 424 30.52 -27.54 2.47
C TYR A 424 31.88 -26.84 2.51
N SER A 425 32.27 -26.28 1.37
CA SER A 425 33.49 -25.47 1.24
C SER A 425 33.16 -24.00 1.51
N TYR A 426 33.65 -23.50 2.63
CA TYR A 426 33.51 -22.10 3.02
C TYR A 426 34.45 -21.18 2.23
N PRO A 427 34.03 -19.95 1.87
CA PRO A 427 34.91 -18.99 1.21
C PRO A 427 36.16 -18.66 2.02
N SER A 428 37.31 -18.62 1.34
CA SER A 428 38.59 -18.19 1.92
C SER A 428 38.56 -16.69 2.29
N PRO A 429 39.36 -16.26 3.28
CA PRO A 429 39.41 -14.86 3.69
C PRO A 429 40.07 -13.97 2.62
N VAL A 430 39.51 -12.78 2.43
CA VAL A 430 40.13 -11.65 1.74
C VAL A 430 40.28 -10.53 2.76
N THR A 431 41.52 -10.21 3.13
CA THR A 431 41.83 -9.29 4.22
C THR A 431 42.29 -7.92 3.72
N LYS A 432 42.06 -7.61 2.44
CA LYS A 432 42.49 -6.36 1.82
C LYS A 432 41.27 -5.70 1.19
N LYS A 433 41.04 -4.44 1.57
CA LYS A 433 40.06 -3.54 0.96
C LYS A 433 40.36 -3.39 -0.54
N GLU A 434 39.32 -3.42 -1.38
CA GLU A 434 39.45 -3.31 -2.84
C GLU A 434 39.41 -1.86 -3.34
N ILE A 435 38.72 -0.99 -2.61
CA ILE A 435 38.52 0.42 -2.95
C ILE A 435 39.61 1.31 -2.34
N THR A 436 39.78 2.48 -2.93
CA THR A 436 40.50 3.59 -2.26
C THR A 436 39.45 4.47 -1.62
N ASP A 437 39.62 4.73 -0.33
CA ASP A 437 38.68 5.45 0.54
C ASP A 437 39.57 6.17 1.56
N ALA A 438 39.93 7.41 1.24
CA ALA A 438 41.00 8.12 1.94
C ALA A 438 40.59 8.66 3.32
N ASP A 439 39.32 9.01 3.49
CA ASP A 439 38.75 9.53 4.74
C ASP A 439 38.02 8.48 5.59
N ASN A 440 37.81 7.27 5.06
CA ASN A 440 37.13 6.13 5.70
C ASN A 440 35.64 6.39 5.96
N ASP A 441 34.98 7.03 5.00
CA ASP A 441 33.53 7.26 5.02
C ASP A 441 32.73 6.11 4.37
N GLY A 442 33.43 5.13 3.77
CA GLY A 442 32.88 3.92 3.16
C GLY A 442 32.58 4.02 1.67
N MET A 443 32.86 5.15 1.02
CA MET A 443 32.73 5.37 -0.42
C MET A 443 34.09 5.24 -1.12
N ASP A 444 34.08 5.02 -2.44
CA ASP A 444 35.32 4.98 -3.23
C ASP A 444 35.65 6.38 -3.75
N ASP A 445 36.89 6.84 -3.58
CA ASP A 445 37.34 8.19 -3.98
C ASP A 445 36.96 8.53 -5.44
N SER A 446 37.03 7.54 -6.34
CA SER A 446 36.72 7.77 -7.75
C SER A 446 35.22 7.91 -8.01
N TRP A 447 34.40 7.25 -7.20
CA TRP A 447 32.94 7.39 -7.23
C TRP A 447 32.49 8.76 -6.72
N GLU A 448 33.14 9.25 -5.65
CA GLU A 448 32.90 10.56 -5.05
C GLU A 448 33.27 11.70 -6.01
N LEU A 449 34.49 11.66 -6.58
CA LEU A 449 34.95 12.64 -7.56
C LEU A 449 34.01 12.74 -8.77
N ALA A 450 33.46 11.61 -9.22
CA ALA A 450 32.50 11.59 -10.32
C ALA A 450 31.18 12.31 -10.00
N ARG A 451 30.88 12.50 -8.71
CA ARG A 451 29.65 13.12 -8.18
C ARG A 451 29.87 14.50 -7.57
N GLY A 452 31.12 14.98 -7.55
CA GLY A 452 31.48 16.28 -7.02
C GLY A 452 31.58 16.32 -5.49
N LEU A 453 31.75 15.15 -4.87
CA LEU A 453 32.05 14.98 -3.44
C LEU A 453 33.56 15.14 -3.19
N ASP A 454 33.96 15.33 -1.93
CA ASP A 454 35.36 15.51 -1.54
C ASP A 454 35.88 14.23 -0.88
N PRO A 455 36.77 13.44 -1.55
CA PRO A 455 37.31 12.19 -0.99
C PRO A 455 38.16 12.33 0.28
N ASN A 456 38.22 13.52 0.88
CA ASN A 456 38.93 13.79 2.12
C ASN A 456 37.99 14.35 3.20
N ASP A 457 36.68 14.44 2.93
CA ASP A 457 35.66 14.92 3.87
C ASP A 457 34.89 13.75 4.49
N PRO A 458 35.31 13.27 5.69
CA PRO A 458 34.73 12.09 6.33
C PRO A 458 33.27 12.26 6.77
N ASP A 459 32.68 13.45 6.64
CA ASP A 459 31.29 13.74 7.00
C ASP A 459 30.36 13.77 5.78
N ASP A 460 30.90 13.78 4.55
CA ASP A 460 30.10 14.00 3.35
C ASP A 460 29.25 12.77 2.97
N TYR A 461 29.60 11.56 3.45
CA TYR A 461 28.75 10.36 3.38
C TYR A 461 27.30 10.59 3.85
N ALA A 462 27.10 11.53 4.78
CA ALA A 462 25.81 11.86 5.36
C ALA A 462 24.98 12.85 4.53
N GLY A 463 25.58 13.45 3.50
CA GLY A 463 24.91 14.34 2.56
C GLY A 463 23.89 13.63 1.66
N ASP A 464 23.17 14.40 0.86
CA ASP A 464 22.26 13.92 -0.19
C ASP A 464 22.53 14.75 -1.45
N TYR A 465 23.63 14.42 -2.15
CA TYR A 465 24.21 15.27 -3.20
C TYR A 465 23.27 15.55 -4.36
N CYS A 466 22.37 14.60 -4.68
CA CYS A 466 21.41 14.72 -5.78
C CYS A 466 19.95 14.90 -5.32
N GLY A 467 19.70 14.94 -4.01
CA GLY A 467 18.43 15.37 -3.46
C GLY A 467 17.29 14.37 -3.53
N GLN A 468 17.54 13.09 -3.78
CA GLN A 468 16.46 12.09 -3.89
C GLN A 468 16.20 11.37 -2.54
N GLY A 469 16.76 11.89 -1.44
CA GLY A 469 16.45 11.47 -0.08
C GLY A 469 17.23 10.26 0.45
N TYR A 470 18.21 9.77 -0.31
CA TYR A 470 19.21 8.81 0.18
C TYR A 470 20.45 9.56 0.66
N MET A 471 21.18 8.97 1.62
CA MET A 471 22.52 9.45 1.96
C MET A 471 23.51 9.19 0.80
N ASN A 472 24.61 9.94 0.71
CA ASN A 472 25.68 9.72 -0.27
C ASN A 472 26.19 8.27 -0.23
N ILE A 473 26.42 7.73 0.98
CA ILE A 473 26.77 6.32 1.17
C ILE A 473 25.69 5.36 0.64
N GLU A 474 24.41 5.71 0.74
CA GLU A 474 23.33 4.88 0.22
C GLU A 474 23.31 4.87 -1.31
N TYR A 475 23.58 6.02 -1.96
CA TYR A 475 23.77 6.04 -3.42
C TYR A 475 24.94 5.17 -3.86
N TYR A 476 26.07 5.26 -3.15
CA TYR A 476 27.25 4.44 -3.44
C TYR A 476 26.93 2.95 -3.36
N ILE A 477 26.41 2.47 -2.23
CA ILE A 477 26.12 1.04 -2.05
C ILE A 477 24.97 0.55 -2.95
N ASN A 478 24.12 1.44 -3.48
CA ASN A 478 23.11 1.10 -4.47
C ASN A 478 23.71 0.95 -5.87
N ASP A 479 24.64 1.83 -6.27
CA ASP A 479 25.32 1.78 -7.57
C ASP A 479 26.10 0.47 -7.75
N LEU A 480 26.67 -0.07 -6.67
CA LEU A 480 27.35 -1.37 -6.68
C LEU A 480 26.43 -2.55 -7.09
N THR A 481 25.11 -2.35 -7.13
CA THR A 481 24.11 -3.41 -7.30
C THR A 481 23.38 -3.38 -8.64
N VAL A 482 23.82 -2.54 -9.58
CA VAL A 482 23.17 -2.40 -10.90
C VAL A 482 23.05 -3.74 -11.66
N ASP A 483 24.04 -4.62 -11.52
CA ASP A 483 24.11 -5.91 -12.22
C ASP A 483 23.50 -7.08 -11.42
N SER A 484 22.95 -6.81 -10.23
CA SER A 484 22.24 -7.83 -9.44
C SER A 484 20.73 -7.82 -9.66
N PHE A 485 20.20 -6.96 -10.54
CA PHE A 485 18.78 -6.90 -10.87
C PHE A 485 18.57 -6.92 -12.39
N PRO A 486 17.32 -7.19 -12.85
CA PRO A 486 16.97 -6.92 -14.24
C PRO A 486 17.30 -5.48 -14.63
N GLN A 487 17.73 -5.31 -15.89
CA GLN A 487 18.17 -4.02 -16.40
C GLN A 487 17.10 -2.93 -16.17
N GLY A 488 17.51 -1.81 -15.58
CA GLY A 488 16.67 -0.64 -15.34
C GLY A 488 15.95 -0.62 -13.99
N VAL A 489 16.01 -1.70 -13.20
CA VAL A 489 15.49 -1.72 -11.81
C VAL A 489 16.32 -0.84 -10.90
N VAL A 490 17.64 -1.03 -10.92
CA VAL A 490 18.60 -0.12 -10.29
C VAL A 490 19.22 0.73 -11.39
N LYS A 491 19.20 2.04 -11.22
CA LYS A 491 19.87 2.99 -12.12
C LYS A 491 21.05 3.59 -11.38
N LEU A 492 22.16 3.75 -12.09
CA LEU A 492 23.32 4.45 -11.54
C LEU A 492 22.93 5.87 -11.17
N SER A 493 23.42 6.30 -10.01
CA SER A 493 23.22 7.64 -9.51
C SER A 493 23.96 8.67 -10.40
N PRO A 494 23.41 9.88 -10.59
CA PRO A 494 23.91 10.87 -11.56
C PRO A 494 25.39 11.25 -11.37
N THR A 495 26.09 11.60 -12.46
CA THR A 495 27.50 12.09 -12.44
C THR A 495 27.64 13.45 -13.12
N GLY A 496 28.76 14.15 -12.91
CA GLY A 496 29.11 15.35 -13.69
C GLY A 496 29.21 16.67 -12.92
N GLY A 497 29.25 16.64 -11.58
CA GLY A 497 29.73 17.76 -10.73
C GLY A 497 28.92 19.06 -10.72
N ASN A 498 27.83 19.16 -11.48
CA ASN A 498 26.91 20.31 -11.48
C ASN A 498 25.55 19.93 -10.89
N PHE A 499 25.55 19.29 -9.73
CA PHE A 499 24.33 19.11 -8.94
C PHE A 499 24.16 20.35 -8.09
N THR A 500 23.34 21.30 -8.57
CA THR A 500 22.83 22.31 -7.65
C THR A 500 21.91 21.54 -6.69
N PRO A 501 22.18 21.53 -5.38
CA PRO A 501 21.29 20.86 -4.45
C PRO A 501 19.89 21.40 -4.69
N VAL A 502 18.97 20.53 -5.11
CA VAL A 502 17.58 20.95 -5.26
C VAL A 502 17.16 21.42 -3.87
N THR A 503 16.89 22.72 -3.74
CA THR A 503 16.44 23.30 -2.48
C THR A 503 14.97 22.94 -2.30
N THR A 504 14.60 22.62 -1.07
CA THR A 504 13.21 22.32 -0.75
C THR A 504 12.33 23.53 -1.04
N VAL A 505 11.27 23.33 -1.82
CA VAL A 505 10.27 24.35 -2.16
C VAL A 505 9.09 24.20 -1.21
N SER A 506 8.65 25.28 -0.56
CA SER A 506 7.50 25.24 0.34
C SER A 506 6.20 25.04 -0.45
N ALA A 507 5.37 24.06 -0.11
CA ALA A 507 4.05 23.90 -0.75
C ALA A 507 3.10 25.07 -0.46
N PHE A 508 3.43 25.88 0.56
CA PHE A 508 2.60 26.98 1.07
C PHE A 508 2.99 28.35 0.51
N GLU A 509 3.90 28.37 -0.46
CA GLU A 509 4.24 29.54 -1.26
C GLU A 509 3.79 29.30 -2.70
N THR A 510 3.51 30.36 -3.45
CA THR A 510 3.12 30.23 -4.85
C THR A 510 4.26 29.59 -5.64
N ILE A 511 3.95 28.48 -6.31
CA ILE A 511 4.85 27.78 -7.22
C ILE A 511 4.44 28.17 -8.64
N GLU A 512 5.34 28.85 -9.34
CA GLU A 512 5.18 29.16 -10.76
C GLU A 512 5.24 27.86 -11.56
N ALA A 513 4.28 27.66 -12.46
CA ALA A 513 4.10 26.38 -13.12
C ALA A 513 5.25 26.08 -14.10
N GLU A 514 5.87 27.11 -14.67
CA GLU A 514 7.05 27.02 -15.53
C GLU A 514 8.35 26.66 -14.79
N HIS A 515 8.36 26.68 -13.45
CA HIS A 515 9.52 26.28 -12.64
C HIS A 515 9.56 24.76 -12.34
N PHE A 516 9.17 23.94 -13.32
CA PHE A 516 9.25 22.48 -13.20
C PHE A 516 10.71 21.98 -13.36
N SER A 517 11.03 20.86 -12.72
CA SER A 517 12.31 20.15 -12.83
C SER A 517 12.36 19.18 -14.01
N ASP A 518 11.21 18.62 -14.42
CA ASP A 518 11.10 17.70 -15.56
C ASP A 518 9.68 17.79 -16.16
N GLN A 519 9.50 17.37 -17.42
CA GLN A 519 8.20 17.45 -18.09
C GLN A 519 8.03 16.45 -19.23
N ASN A 520 6.78 16.22 -19.62
CA ASN A 520 6.43 15.59 -20.88
C ASN A 520 5.21 16.24 -21.54
N GLY A 521 5.36 16.58 -22.82
CA GLY A 521 4.25 17.02 -23.66
C GLY A 521 3.69 18.39 -23.28
N ILE A 522 4.53 19.28 -22.75
CA ILE A 522 4.18 20.69 -22.50
C ILE A 522 5.22 21.62 -23.15
N GLU A 523 4.86 22.89 -23.29
CA GLU A 523 5.74 23.99 -23.69
C GLU A 523 5.65 25.14 -22.67
N THR A 524 6.55 26.12 -22.77
CA THR A 524 6.57 27.33 -21.92
C THR A 524 6.53 28.57 -22.79
N THR A 525 5.65 29.53 -22.46
CA THR A 525 5.51 30.79 -23.20
C THR A 525 5.60 31.98 -22.24
N GLU A 526 6.55 32.89 -22.47
CA GLU A 526 6.79 34.09 -21.63
C GLU A 526 6.02 35.35 -22.11
N GLY A 527 5.19 35.24 -23.16
CA GLY A 527 4.69 36.36 -23.96
C GLY A 527 3.54 37.20 -23.38
N THR A 528 2.98 36.85 -22.21
CA THR A 528 1.76 37.49 -21.65
C THR A 528 2.01 38.28 -20.35
N GLY A 529 3.26 38.36 -19.89
CA GLY A 529 3.62 39.04 -18.63
C GLY A 529 3.57 38.16 -17.37
N PHE A 530 3.25 36.87 -17.55
CA PHE A 530 3.40 35.76 -16.60
C PHE A 530 4.06 34.62 -17.36
N GLY A 531 4.96 33.84 -16.74
CA GLY A 531 5.36 32.57 -17.34
C GLY A 531 4.22 31.57 -17.16
N VAL A 532 3.99 30.72 -18.16
CA VAL A 532 2.93 29.70 -18.12
C VAL A 532 3.45 28.44 -18.77
N ILE A 533 2.94 27.29 -18.31
CA ILE A 533 3.00 26.05 -19.09
C ILE A 533 1.77 25.94 -19.98
N ASP A 534 2.00 25.62 -21.25
CA ASP A 534 0.96 25.50 -22.27
C ASP A 534 1.15 24.23 -23.11
N HIS A 535 0.40 24.11 -24.20
CA HIS A 535 0.34 22.91 -25.05
C HIS A 535 -0.02 21.61 -24.30
N ILE A 536 -0.58 21.73 -23.10
CA ILE A 536 -0.99 20.60 -22.27
C ILE A 536 -2.06 19.80 -23.00
N GLN A 537 -1.84 18.51 -23.16
CA GLN A 537 -2.76 17.55 -23.77
C GLN A 537 -3.04 16.40 -22.81
N ASN A 538 -3.97 15.52 -23.17
CA ASN A 538 -4.24 14.32 -22.40
C ASN A 538 -2.97 13.44 -22.28
N GLY A 539 -2.48 13.27 -21.05
CA GLY A 539 -1.28 12.50 -20.74
C GLY A 539 -0.03 13.35 -20.47
N SER A 540 -0.04 14.65 -20.78
CA SER A 540 1.05 15.56 -20.45
C SER A 540 1.28 15.64 -18.94
N TRP A 541 2.53 15.87 -18.51
CA TRP A 541 2.85 16.02 -17.09
C TRP A 541 4.04 16.95 -16.86
N VAL A 542 4.10 17.50 -15.64
CA VAL A 542 5.25 18.27 -15.11
C VAL A 542 5.64 17.71 -13.75
N LYS A 543 6.93 17.79 -13.41
CA LYS A 543 7.52 17.37 -12.13
C LYS A 543 8.12 18.58 -11.43
N TYR A 544 7.85 18.74 -10.15
CA TYR A 544 8.53 19.68 -9.25
C TYR A 544 9.23 18.89 -8.16
N GLU A 545 10.51 19.11 -7.96
CA GLU A 545 11.29 18.36 -6.98
C GLU A 545 11.20 18.99 -5.58
N LYS A 546 11.18 18.13 -4.55
CA LYS A 546 11.21 18.52 -3.12
C LYS A 546 10.17 19.57 -2.69
N ILE A 547 8.91 19.39 -3.07
CA ILE A 547 7.80 20.17 -2.52
C ILE A 547 7.52 19.74 -1.07
N ASN A 548 7.59 20.68 -0.12
CA ASN A 548 7.41 20.46 1.31
C ASN A 548 6.03 20.87 1.79
N PHE A 549 5.20 19.87 2.07
CA PHE A 549 3.85 19.98 2.62
C PHE A 549 3.83 20.07 4.16
N GLY A 550 4.99 20.08 4.81
CA GLY A 550 5.12 20.19 6.26
C GLY A 550 4.21 19.21 7.01
N SER A 551 3.45 19.70 7.99
CA SER A 551 2.52 18.91 8.80
C SER A 551 1.17 18.60 8.13
N GLY A 552 0.91 19.11 6.92
CA GLY A 552 -0.40 18.94 6.25
C GLY A 552 -0.78 20.08 5.32
N ALA A 553 -0.93 19.78 4.03
CA ALA A 553 -1.72 20.53 3.06
C ALA A 553 -3.11 19.88 2.91
N GLN A 554 -4.17 20.68 2.87
CA GLN A 554 -5.57 20.25 2.79
C GLN A 554 -6.38 20.97 1.71
N SER A 555 -5.76 21.95 1.03
CA SER A 555 -6.32 22.55 -0.19
C SER A 555 -5.27 22.74 -1.26
N PHE A 556 -5.73 22.90 -2.49
CA PHE A 556 -4.94 23.26 -3.66
C PHE A 556 -5.64 24.39 -4.39
N LYS A 557 -4.89 25.45 -4.68
CA LYS A 557 -5.33 26.59 -5.47
C LYS A 557 -4.46 26.70 -6.71
N ALA A 558 -5.05 26.95 -7.87
CA ALA A 558 -4.32 27.14 -9.12
C ALA A 558 -4.88 28.30 -9.92
N LYS A 559 -4.00 29.00 -10.63
CA LYS A 559 -4.34 29.99 -11.66
C LYS A 559 -4.23 29.31 -13.02
N ILE A 560 -5.38 29.06 -13.65
CA ILE A 560 -5.53 28.15 -14.79
C ILE A 560 -6.51 28.72 -15.82
N ALA A 561 -6.34 28.37 -17.08
CA ALA A 561 -7.23 28.74 -18.17
C ALA A 561 -7.49 27.53 -19.08
N GLY A 562 -8.70 27.34 -19.60
CA GLY A 562 -8.94 26.38 -20.68
C GLY A 562 -10.17 25.50 -20.55
N ASN A 563 -10.04 24.28 -21.04
CA ASN A 563 -11.09 23.27 -21.20
C ASN A 563 -11.18 22.34 -19.97
N PRO A 564 -12.30 21.59 -19.83
CA PRO A 564 -12.44 20.61 -18.76
C PRO A 564 -11.25 19.65 -18.67
N THR A 565 -10.63 19.57 -17.50
CA THR A 565 -9.37 18.84 -17.28
C THR A 565 -9.33 18.25 -15.87
N VAL A 566 -8.72 17.08 -15.72
CA VAL A 566 -8.41 16.51 -14.41
C VAL A 566 -6.90 16.60 -14.18
N MET A 567 -6.50 17.32 -13.14
CA MET A 567 -5.12 17.31 -12.63
C MET A 567 -4.97 16.17 -11.63
N GLU A 568 -4.16 15.19 -11.98
CA GLU A 568 -3.78 14.06 -11.15
C GLU A 568 -2.42 14.35 -10.51
N LEU A 569 -2.38 14.51 -9.19
CA LEU A 569 -1.14 14.77 -8.45
C LEU A 569 -0.56 13.44 -7.96
N TYR A 570 0.69 13.16 -8.30
CA TYR A 570 1.44 12.00 -7.82
C TYR A 570 2.63 12.45 -6.97
N LEU A 571 2.98 11.67 -5.95
CA LEU A 571 4.13 11.90 -5.10
C LEU A 571 5.19 10.84 -5.38
N ASP A 572 6.43 11.29 -5.62
CA ASP A 572 7.66 10.51 -5.84
C ASP A 572 7.68 9.63 -7.11
N SER A 573 6.53 9.11 -7.55
CA SER A 573 6.39 8.32 -8.77
C SER A 573 4.99 8.42 -9.37
N MET A 574 4.91 8.47 -10.70
CA MET A 574 3.63 8.31 -11.44
C MET A 574 3.17 6.85 -11.58
N SER A 575 3.91 5.88 -11.04
CA SER A 575 3.50 4.47 -11.03
C SER A 575 2.46 4.21 -9.94
N GLY A 576 1.17 4.14 -10.31
CA GLY A 576 0.09 3.81 -9.37
C GLY A 576 -1.14 4.71 -9.51
N SER A 577 -1.88 4.85 -8.41
CA SER A 577 -3.02 5.79 -8.32
C SER A 577 -2.52 7.16 -7.85
N PRO A 578 -3.09 8.27 -8.33
CA PRO A 578 -2.70 9.60 -7.88
C PRO A 578 -3.09 9.84 -6.42
N ALA A 579 -2.30 10.65 -5.72
CA ALA A 579 -2.56 11.07 -4.35
C ALA A 579 -3.78 12.00 -4.26
N VAL A 580 -3.96 12.86 -5.28
CA VAL A 580 -5.09 13.79 -5.38
C VAL A 580 -5.58 13.84 -6.83
N LYS A 581 -6.90 13.97 -7.02
CA LYS A 581 -7.51 14.31 -8.31
C LYS A 581 -8.29 15.62 -8.18
N ILE A 582 -7.99 16.58 -9.05
CA ILE A 582 -8.61 17.89 -9.06
C ILE A 582 -9.32 18.07 -10.39
N ASN A 583 -10.64 18.20 -10.34
CA ASN A 583 -11.45 18.40 -11.54
C ASN A 583 -11.61 19.89 -11.81
N TYR A 584 -11.13 20.34 -12.96
CA TYR A 584 -11.38 21.66 -13.49
C TYR A 584 -12.48 21.59 -14.54
N ALA A 585 -13.55 22.37 -14.36
CA ALA A 585 -14.69 22.38 -15.28
C ALA A 585 -14.41 23.09 -16.62
N GLY A 586 -13.35 23.91 -16.68
CA GLY A 586 -13.06 24.74 -17.84
C GLY A 586 -13.90 26.01 -17.92
N ASN A 587 -13.29 27.10 -18.38
CA ASN A 587 -13.97 28.34 -18.74
C ASN A 587 -14.09 28.54 -20.25
N GLY A 588 -13.55 27.61 -21.05
CA GLY A 588 -13.64 27.62 -22.51
C GLY A 588 -12.68 28.59 -23.20
N SER A 589 -11.70 29.16 -22.49
CA SER A 589 -10.68 30.05 -23.04
C SER A 589 -9.30 29.70 -22.51
N LEU A 590 -8.33 29.43 -23.40
CA LEU A 590 -6.93 29.17 -23.02
C LEU A 590 -6.17 30.44 -22.58
N ASP A 591 -6.74 31.62 -22.80
CA ASP A 591 -6.10 32.91 -22.52
C ASP A 591 -6.71 33.65 -21.32
N THR A 592 -7.89 33.22 -20.86
CA THR A 592 -8.59 33.86 -19.73
C THR A 592 -8.31 33.06 -18.46
N PHE A 593 -7.32 33.47 -17.68
CA PHE A 593 -6.99 32.81 -16.42
C PHE A 593 -8.02 33.11 -15.33
N GLU A 594 -8.38 32.08 -14.59
CA GLU A 594 -9.15 32.17 -13.36
C GLU A 594 -8.42 31.44 -12.23
N GLU A 595 -8.78 31.77 -10.99
CA GLU A 595 -8.33 31.03 -9.83
C GLU A 595 -9.34 29.96 -9.47
N ILE A 596 -8.88 28.72 -9.37
CA ILE A 596 -9.65 27.60 -8.83
C ILE A 596 -9.09 27.20 -7.48
N GLU A 597 -9.95 26.70 -6.60
CA GLU A 597 -9.56 26.16 -5.31
C GLU A 597 -10.34 24.87 -5.03
N ALA A 598 -9.64 23.84 -4.56
CA ALA A 598 -10.20 22.53 -4.25
C ALA A 598 -9.68 22.02 -2.90
N GLY A 599 -10.56 21.37 -2.14
CA GLY A 599 -10.15 20.56 -0.99
C GLY A 599 -9.44 19.29 -1.47
N ILE A 600 -8.39 18.88 -0.77
CA ILE A 600 -7.59 17.70 -1.11
C ILE A 600 -7.44 16.79 0.10
N SER A 601 -7.20 15.51 -0.15
CA SER A 601 -6.71 14.59 0.88
C SER A 601 -5.40 15.14 1.46
N LYS A 602 -5.24 15.01 2.79
CA LYS A 602 -4.12 15.62 3.49
C LYS A 602 -2.77 15.12 2.95
N LEU A 603 -1.94 16.02 2.42
CA LEU A 603 -0.57 15.73 2.00
C LEU A 603 0.43 16.21 3.06
N THR A 604 1.48 15.44 3.36
CA THR A 604 2.48 15.75 4.39
C THR A 604 3.88 15.42 3.91
N GLY A 605 4.93 15.94 4.54
CA GLY A 605 6.31 15.59 4.20
C GLY A 605 6.86 16.36 3.00
N THR A 606 8.03 15.95 2.51
CA THR A 606 8.68 16.53 1.33
C THR A 606 8.74 15.48 0.23
N HIS A 607 8.29 15.82 -0.98
CA HIS A 607 8.10 14.88 -2.09
C HIS A 607 8.46 15.51 -3.43
N ASP A 608 8.78 14.66 -4.40
CA ASP A 608 8.71 15.06 -5.80
C ASP A 608 7.23 15.06 -6.23
N LEU A 609 6.70 16.21 -6.64
CA LEU A 609 5.32 16.38 -7.07
C LEU A 609 5.23 16.28 -8.59
N TYR A 610 4.50 15.28 -9.08
CA TYR A 610 4.08 15.24 -10.48
C TYR A 610 2.65 15.75 -10.61
N ILE A 611 2.40 16.64 -11.57
CA ILE A 611 1.05 17.04 -11.98
C ILE A 611 0.84 16.49 -13.39
N LYS A 612 -0.04 15.49 -13.50
CA LYS A 612 -0.43 14.89 -14.78
C LYS A 612 -1.81 15.39 -15.18
N PHE A 613 -1.96 15.78 -16.44
CA PHE A 613 -3.19 16.30 -16.99
C PHE A 613 -3.90 15.22 -17.79
N THR A 614 -5.19 15.01 -17.51
CA THR A 614 -6.04 14.08 -18.26
C THR A 614 -7.34 14.76 -18.68
N GLY A 615 -7.84 14.43 -19.87
CA GLY A 615 -8.98 15.13 -20.46
C GLY A 615 -9.35 14.59 -21.84
N GLY A 616 -10.14 15.36 -22.58
CA GLY A 616 -10.51 15.06 -23.97
C GLY A 616 -9.34 15.24 -24.96
N ASP A 617 -9.65 15.09 -26.24
CA ASP A 617 -8.67 15.30 -27.31
C ASP A 617 -8.34 16.80 -27.50
N GLY A 618 -7.08 17.11 -27.86
CA GLY A 618 -6.62 18.47 -28.12
C GLY A 618 -5.99 19.16 -26.92
N TYR A 619 -5.80 20.48 -27.01
CA TYR A 619 -5.23 21.29 -25.92
C TYR A 619 -6.25 21.45 -24.79
N LEU A 620 -5.78 21.13 -23.59
CA LEU A 620 -6.58 21.09 -22.38
C LEU A 620 -6.58 22.44 -21.68
N VAL A 621 -5.44 22.83 -21.11
CA VAL A 621 -5.33 24.01 -20.23
C VAL A 621 -3.98 24.70 -20.41
N ASN A 622 -3.91 25.95 -19.97
CA ASN A 622 -2.68 26.63 -19.61
C ASN A 622 -2.66 26.81 -18.09
N LEU A 623 -1.52 26.55 -17.45
CA LEU A 623 -1.34 26.70 -16.00
C LEU A 623 -0.24 27.74 -15.75
N ASP A 624 -0.57 28.72 -14.92
CA ASP A 624 0.32 29.83 -14.56
C ASP A 624 1.02 29.51 -13.23
N SER A 625 0.23 29.24 -12.18
CA SER A 625 0.80 28.92 -10.87
C SER A 625 -0.16 28.11 -10.02
N PHE A 626 0.38 27.53 -8.94
CA PHE A 626 -0.40 26.85 -7.93
C PHE A 626 0.20 26.99 -6.53
N VAL A 627 -0.62 26.75 -5.51
CA VAL A 627 -0.23 26.78 -4.10
C VAL A 627 -1.11 25.84 -3.29
N PHE A 628 -0.55 25.26 -2.24
CA PHE A 628 -1.29 24.43 -1.29
C PHE A 628 -1.65 25.21 -0.03
N GLY A 629 -2.84 24.97 0.51
CA GLY A 629 -3.31 25.57 1.76
C GLY A 629 -3.28 24.59 2.92
N ARG A 630 -3.14 25.11 4.14
CA ARG A 630 -3.21 24.32 5.37
C ARG A 630 -4.64 23.99 5.79
N ASP A 631 -5.58 24.83 5.38
CA ASP A 631 -6.98 24.73 5.75
C ASP A 631 -7.75 23.90 4.73
N ALA A 632 -8.67 23.07 5.21
CA ALA A 632 -9.57 22.35 4.32
C ALA A 632 -10.57 23.33 3.69
N VAL A 633 -10.80 23.20 2.39
CA VAL A 633 -11.81 23.98 1.68
C VAL A 633 -13.18 23.32 1.89
N PRO A 634 -14.21 24.05 2.35
CA PRO A 634 -15.56 23.51 2.49
C PRO A 634 -16.11 22.97 1.16
N LEU A 635 -16.79 21.83 1.18
CA LEU A 635 -17.40 21.30 -0.05
C LEU A 635 -18.51 22.24 -0.52
N SER A 636 -18.57 22.54 -1.81
CA SER A 636 -19.61 23.41 -2.38
C SER A 636 -20.08 22.90 -3.74
N GLY A 637 -21.38 22.68 -3.87
CA GLY A 637 -22.12 22.34 -5.07
C GLY A 637 -23.06 23.46 -5.48
N LYS A 638 -24.15 23.15 -6.17
CA LYS A 638 -25.20 24.12 -6.53
C LYS A 638 -26.10 24.47 -5.35
N LEU A 639 -26.54 23.46 -4.61
CA LEU A 639 -27.52 23.55 -3.52
C LEU A 639 -26.88 23.41 -2.14
N PHE A 640 -25.85 22.59 -2.00
CA PHE A 640 -25.04 22.52 -0.78
C PHE A 640 -23.84 23.45 -0.89
N LYS A 641 -23.83 24.58 -0.17
CA LYS A 641 -22.69 25.51 -0.13
C LYS A 641 -21.98 25.42 1.21
N ASN A 642 -20.68 25.71 1.23
CA ASN A 642 -19.91 25.85 2.47
C ASN A 642 -20.07 24.65 3.42
N VAL A 643 -20.10 23.43 2.89
CA VAL A 643 -20.27 22.22 3.71
C VAL A 643 -19.01 22.02 4.54
N GLN A 644 -19.15 22.10 5.86
CA GLN A 644 -18.09 21.81 6.81
C GLN A 644 -18.43 20.52 7.55
N VAL A 645 -17.54 19.54 7.47
CA VAL A 645 -17.72 18.24 8.10
C VAL A 645 -16.78 18.13 9.29
N THR A 646 -17.28 17.68 10.42
CA THR A 646 -16.46 17.54 11.63
C THR A 646 -15.49 16.36 11.49
N SER A 647 -14.34 16.42 12.17
CA SER A 647 -13.34 15.36 12.09
C SER A 647 -13.86 13.98 12.53
N GLN A 648 -14.84 13.93 13.44
CA GLN A 648 -15.49 12.68 13.87
C GLN A 648 -16.35 12.03 12.77
N ALA A 649 -16.79 12.82 11.79
CA ALA A 649 -17.66 12.38 10.71
C ALA A 649 -16.90 11.94 9.45
N ASN A 650 -15.59 11.73 9.54
CA ASN A 650 -14.71 11.27 8.45
C ASN A 650 -14.83 12.15 7.17
N PRO A 651 -14.37 13.42 7.23
CA PRO A 651 -14.57 14.41 6.17
C PRO A 651 -14.06 13.97 4.78
N ASP A 652 -13.01 13.15 4.72
CA ASP A 652 -12.39 12.66 3.48
C ASP A 652 -13.34 11.85 2.58
N PHE A 653 -14.41 11.30 3.15
CA PHE A 653 -15.41 10.50 2.41
C PHE A 653 -16.70 11.28 2.12
N TRP A 654 -16.73 12.58 2.41
CA TRP A 654 -17.88 13.42 2.06
C TRP A 654 -17.65 14.07 0.70
N GLN A 655 -18.68 14.05 -0.15
CA GLN A 655 -18.61 14.56 -1.52
C GLN A 655 -19.95 15.13 -1.95
N ILE A 656 -19.96 16.02 -2.94
CA ILE A 656 -21.20 16.45 -3.59
C ILE A 656 -21.27 15.80 -4.96
N SER A 657 -22.43 15.22 -5.30
CA SER A 657 -22.67 14.60 -6.61
C SER A 657 -24.14 14.72 -7.02
N THR A 658 -24.52 14.04 -8.11
CA THR A 658 -25.92 13.94 -8.56
C THR A 658 -26.52 12.60 -8.14
N ALA A 659 -27.68 12.63 -7.48
CA ALA A 659 -28.39 11.43 -7.08
C ALA A 659 -29.12 10.80 -8.28
N ALA A 660 -28.85 9.53 -8.56
CA ALA A 660 -29.54 8.74 -9.59
C ALA A 660 -29.52 7.25 -9.22
N VAL A 661 -30.39 6.45 -9.84
CA VAL A 661 -30.28 4.98 -9.78
C VAL A 661 -28.91 4.58 -10.33
N GLY A 662 -28.17 3.77 -9.58
CA GLY A 662 -26.78 3.38 -9.87
C GLY A 662 -25.71 4.30 -9.27
N SER A 663 -26.08 5.46 -8.70
CA SER A 663 -25.13 6.32 -7.97
C SER A 663 -24.80 5.75 -6.57
N PRO A 664 -23.60 6.00 -6.03
CA PRO A 664 -23.24 5.57 -4.67
C PRO A 664 -24.12 6.20 -3.59
N VAL A 665 -24.39 5.43 -2.53
CA VAL A 665 -25.19 5.90 -1.38
C VAL A 665 -24.31 6.66 -0.38
N PHE A 666 -23.07 6.21 -0.17
CA PHE A 666 -22.08 6.78 0.75
C PHE A 666 -20.72 6.90 0.06
N GLY A 667 -19.86 7.80 0.53
CA GLY A 667 -18.51 7.95 -0.03
C GLY A 667 -17.49 6.91 0.43
N ASP A 668 -17.79 6.15 1.50
CA ASP A 668 -16.94 5.11 2.08
C ASP A 668 -17.52 3.69 1.91
N ARG A 669 -18.51 3.51 1.02
CA ARG A 669 -19.14 2.20 0.70
C ARG A 669 -19.35 2.06 -0.79
N THR A 670 -19.48 0.80 -1.24
CA THR A 670 -19.57 0.46 -2.66
C THR A 670 -20.99 0.23 -3.18
N PHE A 671 -21.98 0.10 -2.30
CA PHE A 671 -23.38 -0.16 -2.69
C PHE A 671 -24.09 1.10 -3.18
N LYS A 672 -24.99 0.92 -4.14
CA LYS A 672 -25.59 1.99 -4.96
C LYS A 672 -27.10 2.07 -4.77
N PHE A 673 -27.71 3.18 -5.17
CA PHE A 673 -29.17 3.26 -5.26
C PHE A 673 -29.70 2.25 -6.31
N SER A 674 -30.59 1.35 -5.91
CA SER A 674 -31.31 0.44 -6.80
C SER A 674 -32.66 1.04 -7.23
N GLU A 675 -33.30 1.81 -6.35
CA GLU A 675 -34.48 2.62 -6.65
C GLU A 675 -34.31 4.03 -6.06
N LEU A 676 -34.67 5.07 -6.83
CA LEU A 676 -34.67 6.46 -6.37
C LEU A 676 -35.78 7.25 -7.07
N GLN A 677 -36.71 7.78 -6.28
CA GLN A 677 -37.87 8.54 -6.80
C GLN A 677 -37.63 10.07 -6.87
N LEU A 678 -36.45 10.55 -6.45
CA LEU A 678 -36.06 11.96 -6.55
C LEU A 678 -35.26 12.21 -7.83
N LYS A 679 -35.86 12.91 -8.80
CA LYS A 679 -35.19 13.27 -10.06
C LYS A 679 -34.46 14.61 -9.93
N GLY A 680 -33.24 14.66 -10.46
CA GLY A 680 -32.45 15.90 -10.52
C GLY A 680 -31.95 16.41 -9.16
N ALA A 681 -31.88 15.54 -8.16
CA ALA A 681 -31.40 15.91 -6.84
C ALA A 681 -29.86 16.02 -6.83
N GLU A 682 -29.36 17.07 -6.20
CA GLU A 682 -27.97 17.11 -5.74
C GLU A 682 -27.87 16.27 -4.46
N GLN A 683 -26.82 15.47 -4.34
CA GLN A 683 -26.57 14.60 -3.19
C GLN A 683 -25.34 15.09 -2.45
N LEU A 684 -25.46 15.20 -1.14
CA LEU A 684 -24.30 15.26 -0.24
C LEU A 684 -24.02 13.83 0.23
N LEU A 685 -23.04 13.18 -0.40
CA LEU A 685 -22.57 11.86 0.00
C LEU A 685 -21.97 11.97 1.40
N THR A 686 -22.53 11.22 2.33
CA THR A 686 -22.01 11.12 3.69
C THR A 686 -21.08 9.91 3.81
N SER A 687 -20.23 9.89 4.83
CA SER A 687 -19.58 8.65 5.29
C SER A 687 -20.62 7.76 6.00
N CYS A 688 -20.70 6.48 5.64
CA CYS A 688 -21.46 5.47 6.36
C CYS A 688 -20.90 5.25 7.77
N ASP A 689 -19.60 5.46 7.98
CA ASP A 689 -18.96 5.38 9.30
C ASP A 689 -19.17 6.62 10.16
N ALA A 690 -19.64 7.75 9.61
CA ALA A 690 -20.09 8.90 10.38
C ALA A 690 -21.31 8.59 11.28
N LYS A 691 -21.93 7.39 11.17
CA LYS A 691 -22.89 6.87 12.17
C LYS A 691 -22.34 6.87 13.61
N GLY A 692 -21.01 6.72 13.76
CA GLY A 692 -20.33 6.75 15.06
C GLY A 692 -20.16 8.15 15.66
N THR A 693 -20.52 9.22 14.95
CA THR A 693 -20.35 10.61 15.39
C THR A 693 -21.20 10.91 16.62
N THR A 694 -20.74 11.80 17.49
CA THR A 694 -21.54 12.39 18.57
C THR A 694 -21.78 13.88 18.30
N GLY A 695 -23.00 14.37 18.50
CA GLY A 695 -23.33 15.78 18.25
C GLY A 695 -23.46 16.13 16.77
N GLU A 696 -22.83 17.23 16.35
CA GLU A 696 -22.88 17.75 14.97
C GLU A 696 -21.91 16.98 14.05
N ALA A 697 -22.43 16.50 12.92
CA ALA A 697 -21.64 15.79 11.91
C ALA A 697 -21.20 16.72 10.79
N ALA A 698 -22.08 17.61 10.32
CA ALA A 698 -21.74 18.60 9.31
C ALA A 698 -22.66 19.83 9.38
N THR A 699 -22.17 20.96 8.87
CA THR A 699 -22.99 22.15 8.59
C THR A 699 -22.89 22.52 7.12
N PHE A 700 -23.90 23.20 6.58
CA PHE A 700 -23.85 23.77 5.25
C PHE A 700 -24.79 24.97 5.11
N GLU A 701 -24.62 25.73 4.03
CA GLU A 701 -25.48 26.84 3.62
C GLU A 701 -26.30 26.42 2.39
N ALA A 702 -27.59 26.75 2.37
CA ALA A 702 -28.47 26.49 1.24
C ALA A 702 -28.13 27.41 0.04
N GLY A 703 -27.75 26.83 -1.10
CA GLY A 703 -27.38 27.59 -2.30
C GLY A 703 -28.56 28.23 -3.04
N SER A 704 -29.78 27.72 -2.85
CA SER A 704 -31.02 28.31 -3.33
C SER A 704 -32.18 27.92 -2.42
N ASP A 705 -33.37 28.47 -2.67
CA ASP A 705 -34.59 27.87 -2.14
C ASP A 705 -34.66 26.40 -2.60
N MET A 706 -34.83 25.47 -1.66
CA MET A 706 -34.77 24.05 -1.96
C MET A 706 -35.61 23.20 -1.01
N SER A 707 -35.94 22.00 -1.49
CA SER A 707 -36.42 20.90 -0.65
C SER A 707 -35.23 20.05 -0.23
N LEU A 708 -34.93 20.02 1.07
CA LEU A 708 -33.90 19.18 1.68
C LEU A 708 -34.51 17.86 2.14
N TYR A 709 -33.83 16.76 1.83
CA TYR A 709 -34.25 15.41 2.14
C TYR A 709 -33.16 14.70 2.94
N VAL A 710 -33.53 14.12 4.09
CA VAL A 710 -32.67 13.24 4.89
C VAL A 710 -33.28 11.84 4.91
N GLY A 711 -32.53 10.83 4.48
CA GLY A 711 -32.96 9.44 4.51
C GLY A 711 -32.31 8.70 5.67
N LEU A 712 -33.09 8.29 6.67
CA LEU A 712 -32.61 7.39 7.74
C LEU A 712 -32.80 5.94 7.32
N ASP A 713 -31.83 5.07 7.61
CA ASP A 713 -32.00 3.63 7.52
C ASP A 713 -33.30 3.22 8.24
N SER A 714 -34.17 2.45 7.57
CA SER A 714 -35.49 2.08 8.08
C SER A 714 -35.46 1.24 9.35
N ARG A 715 -34.29 0.72 9.73
CA ARG A 715 -34.06 -0.03 10.98
C ARG A 715 -33.77 0.88 12.18
N VAL A 716 -33.62 2.19 11.99
CA VAL A 716 -33.39 3.15 13.08
C VAL A 716 -34.68 3.29 13.89
N GLU A 717 -34.67 2.79 15.14
CA GLU A 717 -35.84 2.81 16.02
C GLU A 717 -36.06 4.19 16.67
N ASN A 718 -34.99 4.91 16.98
CA ASN A 718 -35.03 6.22 17.63
C ASN A 718 -34.62 7.31 16.63
N VAL A 719 -35.61 8.04 16.13
CA VAL A 719 -35.38 9.16 15.20
C VAL A 719 -34.63 10.27 15.95
N PRO A 720 -33.50 10.77 15.42
CA PRO A 720 -32.75 11.86 16.04
C PRO A 720 -33.58 13.14 16.23
N ASP A 721 -33.44 13.78 17.40
CA ASP A 721 -34.21 14.98 17.76
C ASP A 721 -34.04 16.15 16.78
N TRP A 722 -32.88 16.24 16.10
CA TRP A 722 -32.59 17.28 15.12
C TRP A 722 -33.42 17.17 13.82
N LEU A 723 -34.12 16.05 13.62
CA LEU A 723 -35.09 15.86 12.54
C LEU A 723 -36.53 16.20 12.94
N SER A 724 -36.77 16.67 14.17
CA SER A 724 -38.12 16.93 14.70
C SER A 724 -38.92 17.98 13.93
N ASP A 725 -38.25 18.87 13.19
CA ASP A 725 -38.88 19.89 12.33
C ASP A 725 -38.93 19.49 10.84
N TYR A 726 -38.58 18.24 10.51
CA TYR A 726 -38.75 17.67 9.19
C TYR A 726 -40.06 16.89 9.10
N THR A 727 -40.72 16.96 7.94
CA THR A 727 -41.91 16.17 7.65
C THR A 727 -41.51 14.76 7.24
N LEU A 728 -41.93 13.75 8.02
CA LEU A 728 -41.78 12.34 7.65
C LEU A 728 -42.55 12.04 6.35
N MET A 729 -41.86 11.44 5.39
CA MET A 729 -42.41 10.94 4.14
C MET A 729 -42.45 9.41 4.13
N ARG A 730 -43.01 8.82 3.06
CA ARG A 730 -42.91 7.38 2.79
C ARG A 730 -41.54 7.04 2.16
N THR A 731 -41.23 5.74 2.04
CA THR A 731 -40.01 5.21 1.43
C THR A 731 -39.89 5.65 -0.03
N LEU A 732 -38.79 6.35 -0.37
CA LEU A 732 -38.54 6.86 -1.73
C LEU A 732 -37.22 6.34 -2.35
N CYS A 733 -36.45 5.53 -1.63
CA CYS A 733 -35.25 4.89 -2.17
C CYS A 733 -34.83 3.61 -1.42
N THR A 734 -34.19 2.72 -2.17
CA THR A 734 -33.55 1.48 -1.71
C THR A 734 -32.16 1.36 -2.35
N SER A 735 -31.26 0.63 -1.68
CA SER A 735 -29.95 0.30 -2.21
C SER A 735 -29.88 -1.13 -2.76
N ASP A 736 -28.85 -1.41 -3.55
CA ASP A 736 -28.59 -2.74 -4.15
C ASP A 736 -28.16 -3.82 -3.14
N ASN A 737 -28.05 -3.47 -1.85
CA ASN A 737 -27.87 -4.38 -0.73
C ASN A 737 -29.09 -4.41 0.22
N ASP A 738 -30.27 -4.09 -0.30
CA ASP A 738 -31.58 -4.19 0.37
C ASP A 738 -31.76 -3.27 1.60
N VAL A 739 -30.95 -2.21 1.74
CA VAL A 739 -31.22 -1.17 2.75
C VAL A 739 -32.29 -0.23 2.20
N SER A 740 -33.31 0.02 3.01
CA SER A 740 -34.40 0.98 2.70
C SER A 740 -34.27 2.22 3.57
N PHE A 741 -34.60 3.39 3.03
CA PHE A 741 -34.49 4.65 3.77
C PHE A 741 -35.86 5.31 3.99
N MET A 742 -36.14 5.65 5.24
CA MET A 742 -37.26 6.50 5.64
C MET A 742 -36.88 7.96 5.41
N MET A 743 -37.61 8.65 4.54
CA MET A 743 -37.27 10.01 4.12
C MET A 743 -37.94 11.07 4.98
N TYR A 744 -37.20 12.12 5.28
CA TYR A 744 -37.63 13.30 6.02
C TYR A 744 -37.38 14.52 5.14
N LYS A 745 -38.39 15.37 4.95
CA LYS A 745 -38.31 16.55 4.08
C LYS A 745 -38.44 17.84 4.88
N LYS A 746 -37.60 18.82 4.56
CA LYS A 746 -37.72 20.21 5.04
C LYS A 746 -37.49 21.17 3.89
N ASP A 747 -38.36 22.16 3.76
CA ASP A 747 -38.11 23.27 2.83
C ASP A 747 -37.20 24.29 3.50
N VAL A 748 -36.14 24.71 2.81
CA VAL A 748 -35.16 25.68 3.29
C VAL A 748 -34.96 26.79 2.26
N LYS A 749 -34.65 28.00 2.72
CA LYS A 749 -34.43 29.17 1.87
C LYS A 749 -32.96 29.33 1.52
N ALA A 750 -32.69 30.01 0.40
CA ALA A 750 -31.33 30.39 0.04
C ALA A 750 -30.64 31.15 1.20
N GLY A 751 -29.41 30.75 1.52
CA GLY A 751 -28.60 31.32 2.61
C GLY A 751 -28.89 30.76 4.01
N ASP A 752 -29.92 29.91 4.18
CA ASP A 752 -30.16 29.24 5.47
C ASP A 752 -28.95 28.37 5.83
N LYS A 753 -28.54 28.41 7.11
CA LYS A 753 -27.51 27.52 7.66
C LYS A 753 -28.17 26.29 8.28
N ILE A 754 -27.77 25.12 7.82
CA ILE A 754 -28.32 23.84 8.25
C ILE A 754 -27.22 23.06 8.97
N SER A 755 -27.56 22.49 10.12
CA SER A 755 -26.75 21.54 10.86
C SER A 755 -27.33 20.14 10.70
N LEU A 756 -26.46 19.19 10.39
CA LEU A 756 -26.74 17.76 10.34
C LEU A 756 -26.13 17.12 11.59
N GLY A 757 -26.98 16.58 12.46
CA GLY A 757 -26.55 15.89 13.67
C GLY A 757 -26.27 14.41 13.45
N SER A 758 -25.69 13.76 14.44
CA SER A 758 -25.51 12.30 14.49
C SER A 758 -26.83 11.55 14.27
N ASN A 759 -26.73 10.35 13.67
CA ASN A 759 -27.86 9.42 13.60
C ASN A 759 -28.08 8.62 14.90
N GLY A 760 -27.15 8.73 15.86
CA GLY A 760 -27.23 8.09 17.17
C GLY A 760 -26.97 6.57 17.19
N GLN A 761 -26.45 5.98 16.11
CA GLN A 761 -26.34 4.52 15.98
C GLN A 761 -24.89 4.05 15.80
N THR A 762 -24.45 3.10 16.62
CA THR A 762 -23.09 2.52 16.54
C THR A 762 -23.05 1.07 16.04
N TYR A 763 -24.21 0.42 15.83
CA TYR A 763 -24.31 -0.97 15.37
C TYR A 763 -25.63 -1.24 14.60
N LYS A 764 -25.63 -2.23 13.69
CA LYS A 764 -26.76 -2.74 12.85
C LYS A 764 -27.39 -1.80 11.80
N CYS A 765 -27.24 -0.49 11.89
CA CYS A 765 -27.76 0.48 10.91
C CYS A 765 -26.63 1.18 10.15
N VAL A 766 -26.93 1.67 8.95
CA VAL A 766 -26.03 2.58 8.21
C VAL A 766 -26.26 4.03 8.63
N ASN A 767 -25.38 4.94 8.18
CA ASN A 767 -25.60 6.37 8.39
C ASN A 767 -26.80 6.89 7.56
N TYR A 768 -27.18 8.15 7.75
CA TYR A 768 -28.20 8.79 6.92
C TYR A 768 -27.64 9.29 5.59
N ILE A 769 -28.53 9.43 4.60
CA ILE A 769 -28.25 10.07 3.32
C ILE A 769 -28.87 11.47 3.25
N VAL A 770 -28.28 12.36 2.45
CA VAL A 770 -28.74 13.76 2.30
C VAL A 770 -28.84 14.13 0.82
N MET A 771 -29.98 14.66 0.42
CA MET A 771 -30.27 15.10 -0.96
C MET A 771 -31.03 16.42 -0.96
N ALA A 772 -30.85 17.24 -1.98
CA ALA A 772 -31.57 18.50 -2.16
C ALA A 772 -32.07 18.65 -3.59
N VAL A 773 -33.27 19.23 -3.74
CA VAL A 773 -33.85 19.60 -5.03
C VAL A 773 -34.17 21.09 -4.99
N GLY A 774 -33.61 21.86 -5.93
CA GLY A 774 -33.88 23.29 -6.02
C GLY A 774 -35.36 23.55 -6.33
N LYS A 775 -35.96 24.52 -5.64
CA LYS A 775 -37.28 25.03 -6.01
C LYS A 775 -37.07 25.91 -7.24
N SER A 776 -37.66 25.53 -8.37
CA SER A 776 -37.67 26.41 -9.54
C SER A 776 -38.26 27.75 -9.13
N THR A 777 -37.59 28.85 -9.46
CA THR A 777 -38.21 30.18 -9.42
C THR A 777 -39.36 30.15 -10.40
N ILE A 778 -40.56 29.90 -9.90
CA ILE A 778 -41.78 30.07 -10.67
C ILE A 778 -41.81 31.56 -11.02
N GLU A 779 -41.63 31.87 -12.30
CA GLU A 779 -42.14 33.11 -12.90
C GLU A 779 -43.57 33.35 -12.39
N PRO A 780 -43.99 34.61 -12.14
CA PRO A 780 -45.21 34.92 -11.42
C PRO A 780 -46.40 34.09 -11.94
N PRO A 781 -47.31 33.64 -11.06
CA PRO A 781 -48.33 32.68 -11.44
C PRO A 781 -49.14 33.24 -12.61
N VAL A 782 -49.10 32.54 -13.74
CA VAL A 782 -50.17 32.64 -14.71
C VAL A 782 -51.41 32.16 -13.97
N SER A 783 -52.43 33.01 -13.86
CA SER A 783 -53.69 32.64 -13.22
C SER A 783 -54.38 31.58 -14.08
N TYR A 784 -54.18 30.31 -13.77
CA TYR A 784 -54.99 29.24 -14.34
C TYR A 784 -56.29 29.14 -13.52
N SER A 785 -57.43 29.17 -14.21
CA SER A 785 -58.71 28.85 -13.57
C SER A 785 -58.78 27.34 -13.40
N LEU A 786 -58.76 26.84 -12.16
CA LEU A 786 -59.00 25.43 -11.85
C LEU A 786 -60.34 25.00 -12.45
N GLY A 787 -60.37 23.84 -13.10
CA GLY A 787 -61.56 23.30 -13.77
C GLY A 787 -61.75 23.71 -15.24
N ASP A 788 -61.02 24.70 -15.77
CA ASP A 788 -61.05 25.10 -17.20
C ASP A 788 -59.94 24.37 -17.98
N ILE A 789 -60.09 23.05 -18.11
CA ILE A 789 -59.11 22.12 -18.70
C ILE A 789 -58.93 22.36 -20.21
N ASN A 790 -59.96 22.85 -20.90
CA ASN A 790 -59.90 23.15 -22.33
C ASN A 790 -59.45 24.59 -22.64
N LYS A 791 -59.34 25.45 -21.60
CA LYS A 791 -58.92 26.84 -21.67
C LYS A 791 -59.85 27.73 -22.48
N ASP A 792 -61.14 27.41 -22.50
CA ASP A 792 -62.16 28.22 -23.17
C ASP A 792 -62.69 29.37 -22.29
N GLY A 793 -62.21 29.44 -21.04
CA GLY A 793 -62.57 30.46 -20.06
C GLY A 793 -63.83 30.13 -19.27
N SER A 794 -64.42 28.94 -19.44
CA SER A 794 -65.66 28.52 -18.79
C SER A 794 -65.57 27.08 -18.29
N ILE A 795 -65.77 26.85 -16.99
CA ILE A 795 -65.83 25.49 -16.43
C ILE A 795 -67.15 24.83 -16.85
N ASN A 796 -67.11 23.90 -17.80
CA ASN A 796 -68.31 23.30 -18.38
C ASN A 796 -68.14 21.82 -18.74
N ILE A 797 -69.12 21.25 -19.46
CA ILE A 797 -69.10 19.83 -19.84
C ILE A 797 -67.88 19.49 -20.71
N ALA A 798 -67.35 20.44 -21.49
CA ALA A 798 -66.18 20.22 -22.33
C ALA A 798 -64.94 19.86 -21.52
N ASP A 799 -64.70 20.51 -20.37
CA ASP A 799 -63.61 20.18 -19.45
C ASP A 799 -63.77 18.78 -18.86
N LEU A 800 -65.00 18.46 -18.49
CA LEU A 800 -65.38 17.17 -17.92
C LEU A 800 -65.12 16.02 -18.89
N VAL A 801 -65.34 16.23 -20.19
CA VAL A 801 -65.05 15.25 -21.24
C VAL A 801 -63.53 15.02 -21.37
N ILE A 802 -62.70 16.06 -21.24
CA ILE A 802 -61.24 15.90 -21.30
C ILE A 802 -60.73 15.10 -20.10
N LEU A 803 -61.18 15.44 -18.88
CA LEU A 803 -60.83 14.69 -17.66
C LEU A 803 -61.30 13.23 -17.73
N GLN A 804 -62.52 12.99 -18.22
CA GLN A 804 -63.03 11.64 -18.40
C GLN A 804 -62.19 10.82 -19.39
N LYS A 805 -61.78 11.41 -20.52
CA LYS A 805 -60.94 10.73 -21.50
C LYS A 805 -59.56 10.42 -20.95
N HIS A 806 -58.99 11.31 -20.13
CA HIS A 806 -57.72 11.08 -19.44
C HIS A 806 -57.81 9.91 -18.46
N ILE A 807 -58.82 9.89 -17.60
CA ILE A 807 -59.04 8.81 -16.62
C ILE A 807 -59.30 7.46 -17.30
N LEU A 808 -59.94 7.47 -18.49
CA LEU A 808 -60.15 6.28 -19.31
C LEU A 808 -58.94 5.88 -20.16
N GLY A 809 -57.81 6.58 -20.05
CA GLY A 809 -56.58 6.32 -20.81
C GLY A 809 -56.71 6.59 -22.32
N LYS A 810 -57.70 7.37 -22.74
CA LYS A 810 -57.98 7.65 -24.16
C LYS A 810 -57.24 8.87 -24.69
N GLU A 811 -56.84 9.81 -23.82
CA GLU A 811 -56.05 11.00 -24.15
C GLU A 811 -55.03 11.29 -23.03
N ILE A 812 -53.84 11.76 -23.40
CA ILE A 812 -52.80 12.19 -22.45
C ILE A 812 -52.91 13.71 -22.32
N MET A 813 -53.06 14.20 -21.08
CA MET A 813 -53.09 15.63 -20.77
C MET A 813 -51.71 16.25 -20.86
N SER A 814 -51.64 17.52 -21.28
CA SER A 814 -50.44 18.34 -21.08
C SER A 814 -50.23 18.65 -19.58
N GLN A 815 -49.01 19.05 -19.21
CA GLN A 815 -48.69 19.40 -17.82
C GLN A 815 -49.59 20.53 -17.28
N GLU A 816 -49.97 21.49 -18.12
CA GLU A 816 -50.89 22.57 -17.73
C GLU A 816 -52.33 22.06 -17.52
N GLN A 817 -52.80 21.17 -18.38
CA GLN A 817 -54.12 20.55 -18.23
C GLN A 817 -54.21 19.67 -16.98
N ALA A 818 -53.13 18.97 -16.63
CA ALA A 818 -53.05 18.19 -15.41
C ALA A 818 -53.20 19.08 -14.16
N VAL A 819 -52.58 20.27 -14.17
CA VAL A 819 -52.72 21.25 -13.08
C VAL A 819 -54.13 21.84 -13.02
N GLN A 820 -54.78 22.12 -14.16
CA GLN A 820 -56.16 22.61 -14.19
C GLN A 820 -57.18 21.54 -13.80
N ALA A 821 -56.83 20.27 -13.99
CA ALA A 821 -57.65 19.10 -13.69
C ALA A 821 -57.49 18.60 -12.24
N ASP A 822 -56.50 19.07 -11.49
CA ASP A 822 -56.28 18.73 -10.07
C ASP A 822 -57.09 19.70 -9.19
N LEU A 823 -58.41 19.47 -9.12
CA LEU A 823 -59.33 20.32 -8.36
C LEU A 823 -59.20 20.12 -6.86
N ASN A 824 -58.71 18.96 -6.40
CA ASN A 824 -58.54 18.66 -4.99
C ASN A 824 -57.12 19.01 -4.45
N MET A 825 -56.20 19.43 -5.33
CA MET A 825 -54.82 19.82 -5.06
C MET A 825 -53.95 18.69 -4.47
N ASP A 826 -54.23 17.43 -4.83
CA ASP A 826 -53.46 16.26 -4.38
C ASP A 826 -52.27 15.93 -5.28
N GLY A 827 -52.08 16.68 -6.37
CA GLY A 827 -51.00 16.52 -7.34
C GLY A 827 -51.29 15.49 -8.42
N THR A 828 -52.49 14.92 -8.47
CA THR A 828 -52.92 13.96 -9.48
C THR A 828 -54.27 14.36 -10.08
N ALA A 829 -54.52 14.01 -11.35
CA ALA A 829 -55.80 14.27 -12.02
C ALA A 829 -56.56 12.95 -12.15
N ASP A 830 -57.45 12.66 -11.19
CA ASP A 830 -58.08 11.36 -11.06
C ASP A 830 -59.61 11.41 -10.86
N ILE A 831 -60.19 10.28 -10.43
CA ILE A 831 -61.64 10.15 -10.25
C ILE A 831 -62.20 11.12 -9.20
N PHE A 832 -61.40 11.53 -8.21
CA PHE A 832 -61.80 12.47 -7.17
C PHE A 832 -61.92 13.89 -7.72
N ASP A 833 -61.02 14.29 -8.62
CA ASP A 833 -61.16 15.57 -9.33
C ASP A 833 -62.35 15.59 -10.27
N MET A 834 -62.66 14.44 -10.90
CA MET A 834 -63.85 14.34 -11.74
C MET A 834 -65.15 14.49 -10.93
N VAL A 835 -65.14 14.16 -9.64
CA VAL A 835 -66.27 14.44 -8.74
C VAL A 835 -66.38 15.93 -8.43
N GLU A 836 -65.27 16.61 -8.14
CA GLU A 836 -65.26 18.05 -7.88
C GLU A 836 -65.64 18.87 -9.12
N LEU A 837 -65.12 18.49 -10.30
CA LEU A 837 -65.46 19.14 -11.56
C LEU A 837 -66.94 18.96 -11.90
N ARG A 838 -67.53 17.79 -11.63
CA ARG A 838 -68.98 17.57 -11.76
C ARG A 838 -69.80 18.47 -10.85
N LYS A 839 -69.36 18.67 -9.60
CA LYS A 839 -70.04 19.59 -8.68
C LYS A 839 -69.97 21.02 -9.20
N ALA A 840 -68.81 21.47 -9.68
CA ALA A 840 -68.62 22.79 -10.24
C ALA A 840 -69.52 23.05 -11.46
N VAL A 841 -69.59 22.10 -12.40
CA VAL A 841 -70.44 22.20 -13.62
C VAL A 841 -71.94 22.16 -13.31
N ILE A 842 -72.37 21.60 -12.18
CA ILE A 842 -73.78 21.54 -11.76
C ILE A 842 -74.17 22.78 -10.91
N GLN A 843 -73.21 23.42 -10.24
CA GLN A 843 -73.45 24.55 -9.34
C GLN A 843 -73.19 25.93 -9.97
N GLY A 844 -72.43 25.99 -11.07
CA GLY A 844 -72.32 27.15 -11.96
C GLY A 844 -73.37 27.12 -13.07
#